data_AF-A0A126PDT6-F1
#
_entry.id   AF-A0A126PDT6-F1
#
_cell.length_a   1.000
_cell.length_b   1.000
_cell.length_c   1.000
_cell.angle_alpha   90.00
_cell.angle_beta   90.00
_cell.angle_gamma   90.00
#
_symmetry.space_group_name_H-M   'P 1'
#
loop_
_entity.id
_entity.type
_entity.pdbx_description
1 polymer ?
#
loop_
_entity_poly.entity_id
_entity_poly.type
_entity_poly.pdbx_seq_one_letter_code
_entity_poly.pdbx_strand_id
1 'polypeptide(L)'
;MLLLWGVYLGAIGVQAQTPAAPGPRPVPARALRSLSPADTSFAELEFLRAEIGGARVVFLGEPTHGEGNVLAAKARLVAFLQQRMGFTTLAMESGFFELHKAQQGIAAGKSVAKNLASSVFPVWTSTQEFQAVGALLGPDGLRVMGFDPQLSGDYSDDLADDLEDFLESEKGADAVNYELLGDAVDYMAAHYAFPLTQKPAEFEAVLAQADRLLRKAAGAPAASRRTEAAFWQQCLRSLGALARDYAAHDPSSKTAATFVAADSNPRDAQMADNLLWYLRQHPAEKVICWGALPHFANHVEVLGSEELRAYQPMGRAVKTALGPNQVYVLGTLAGGGTHGLVGTEGVPVPAPAAGTLEAELLEKDGPLAFVSLKHDAPGLQLTTYAFDYQPLAGPWSEVVDGFLFFRSVAPPHPAVPDSTAGAAAAVVAAADTTATAVAARAAPPGSLNPAAGRGGALVRAAAAAPDVSGVRTVRGQVLDARSRAGVPYASVVVPGQGKGTTANAQGRFALSLPGPTPLQVSSLGYATAVVQSPRGNEELTVPLTPSAYALDEVRVPTVPPSPLAIMQDVIKNVPANYEQQDYATEVYAHRRISNFDTLRYEAETVGRLRVPAGYRHFTGGFMMRGPLVDLQVQQQHVLAKRGAPVGWELYGSVQNSYPESADAVRISPLFVARNLRRFTLKLDSVRGEGPETVYLLSFAAKKADRRSTGTNLMGVYQGRLLVRQRDHAVLRYEALWQLDTAAFNGAARKNRGSQSLKDRLFNQTFTADRTTHVVDYARGPNGRYYARRSVGQTQSAGRGPGKAPFYYQSLSELFFKPLPDAGPPPPPAAKTNGPPAAMPEVPYRPEFWNAYRRPGGALAAPATRP
;
A
#
# COMPACT_ATOMS: atom_id res chain seq x y z
N MET A 1 3.86 -12.26 0.85
CA MET A 1 4.80 -12.86 1.81
C MET A 1 4.83 -12.17 3.19
N LEU A 2 3.95 -11.21 3.52
CA LEU A 2 4.07 -10.35 4.72
C LEU A 2 3.01 -10.54 5.82
N LEU A 3 2.21 -11.61 5.76
CA LEU A 3 1.19 -11.95 6.78
C LEU A 3 1.50 -13.29 7.47
N LEU A 4 2.76 -13.74 7.33
CA LEU A 4 3.25 -15.01 7.84
C LEU A 4 3.82 -14.90 9.26
N TRP A 5 3.78 -13.72 9.86
CA TRP A 5 4.51 -13.41 11.10
C TRP A 5 3.69 -13.62 12.37
N GLY A 6 2.37 -13.79 12.23
CA GLY A 6 1.53 -14.43 13.25
C GLY A 6 1.21 -15.91 12.95
N VAL A 7 1.79 -16.49 11.87
CA VAL A 7 1.42 -17.82 11.33
C VAL A 7 2.59 -18.81 11.38
N TYR A 8 3.71 -18.47 12.00
CA TYR A 8 4.81 -19.41 12.18
C TYR A 8 5.41 -19.32 13.58
N LEU A 9 4.76 -19.96 14.55
CA LEU A 9 5.50 -20.71 15.56
C LEU A 9 6.31 -21.79 14.82
N GLY A 10 7.63 -21.78 15.03
CA GLY A 10 8.59 -22.45 14.17
C GLY A 10 8.40 -23.97 14.05
N ALA A 11 8.63 -24.48 12.84
CA ALA A 11 9.02 -25.86 12.65
C ALA A 11 10.47 -26.02 13.15
N ILE A 12 10.65 -26.56 14.36
CA ILE A 12 11.92 -27.11 14.84
C ILE A 12 11.63 -28.53 15.32
N GLY A 13 12.35 -29.50 14.76
CA GLY A 13 12.23 -30.91 15.11
C GLY A 13 12.60 -31.14 16.57
N VAL A 14 11.60 -31.35 17.42
CA VAL A 14 11.78 -31.94 18.75
C VAL A 14 11.51 -33.43 18.60
N GLN A 15 12.55 -34.25 18.78
CA GLN A 15 12.37 -35.68 19.03
C GLN A 15 11.69 -35.84 20.39
N ALA A 16 10.36 -36.04 20.38
CA ALA A 16 9.63 -36.47 21.55
C ALA A 16 10.05 -37.91 21.89
N GLN A 17 10.64 -38.12 23.07
CA GLN A 17 10.76 -39.44 23.67
C GLN A 17 9.44 -39.76 24.38
N THR A 18 8.68 -40.71 23.84
CA THR A 18 7.54 -41.34 24.52
C THR A 18 7.99 -42.54 25.37
N PRO A 19 7.54 -42.62 26.62
CA PRO A 19 7.03 -43.86 27.19
C PRO A 19 5.49 -43.88 27.05
N ALA A 20 4.96 -44.97 26.52
CA ALA A 20 3.52 -45.21 26.44
C ALA A 20 2.93 -45.37 27.85
N ALA A 21 2.10 -44.42 28.27
CA ALA A 21 1.20 -44.56 29.42
C ALA A 21 -0.14 -45.18 28.96
N PRO A 22 -0.84 -45.93 29.83
CA PRO A 22 -2.14 -46.51 29.50
C PRO A 22 -3.14 -45.41 29.08
N GLY A 23 -3.94 -45.69 28.04
CA GLY A 23 -4.77 -44.70 27.36
C GLY A 23 -5.73 -43.95 28.30
N PRO A 24 -5.93 -42.63 28.10
CA PRO A 24 -6.79 -41.82 28.96
C PRO A 24 -8.25 -42.33 28.91
N ARG A 25 -9.00 -42.05 29.98
CA ARG A 25 -10.45 -42.22 30.02
C ARG A 25 -11.06 -41.55 28.77
N PRO A 26 -11.93 -42.24 27.99
CA PRO A 26 -12.56 -41.65 26.82
C PRO A 26 -13.29 -40.36 27.15
N VAL A 27 -13.11 -39.34 26.32
CA VAL A 27 -13.74 -38.03 26.50
C VAL A 27 -15.09 -38.02 25.76
N PRO A 28 -16.22 -37.79 26.46
CA PRO A 28 -17.52 -37.64 25.82
C PRO A 28 -17.49 -36.57 24.71
N ALA A 29 -18.08 -36.92 23.57
CA ALA A 29 -18.17 -36.03 22.43
C ALA A 29 -19.59 -36.06 21.85
N ARG A 30 -20.13 -34.89 21.55
CA ARG A 30 -21.43 -34.71 20.90
C ARG A 30 -21.24 -34.55 19.40
N ALA A 31 -21.73 -35.51 18.61
CA ALA A 31 -21.72 -35.38 17.15
C ALA A 31 -22.59 -34.19 16.70
N LEU A 32 -22.09 -33.45 15.71
CA LEU A 32 -22.81 -32.36 15.04
C LEU A 32 -22.90 -32.65 13.55
N ARG A 33 -23.98 -32.23 12.90
CA ARG A 33 -24.21 -32.53 11.48
C ARG A 33 -23.56 -31.49 10.58
N SER A 34 -23.66 -30.21 10.96
CA SER A 34 -23.14 -29.10 10.17
C SER A 34 -22.74 -27.96 11.10
N LEU A 35 -21.85 -27.09 10.63
CA LEU A 35 -21.64 -25.75 11.17
C LEU A 35 -21.59 -24.69 10.06
N SER A 36 -22.12 -25.03 8.90
CA SER A 36 -22.25 -24.09 7.79
C SER A 36 -23.21 -22.95 8.15
N PRO A 37 -22.85 -21.67 7.90
CA PRO A 37 -23.76 -20.53 8.02
C PRO A 37 -25.04 -20.66 7.19
N ALA A 38 -25.04 -21.51 6.15
CA ALA A 38 -26.23 -21.79 5.35
C ALA A 38 -27.32 -22.56 6.13
N ASP A 39 -26.96 -23.23 7.22
CA ASP A 39 -27.91 -23.90 8.10
C ASP A 39 -28.42 -22.93 9.17
N THR A 40 -29.58 -22.34 8.88
CA THR A 40 -30.23 -21.34 9.73
C THR A 40 -31.01 -21.95 10.91
N SER A 41 -31.11 -23.28 11.00
CA SER A 41 -31.65 -23.94 12.18
C SER A 41 -30.59 -23.97 13.28
N PHE A 42 -30.96 -23.58 14.49
CA PHE A 42 -30.07 -23.68 15.66
C PHE A 42 -30.34 -24.87 16.57
N ALA A 43 -31.25 -25.78 16.19
CA ALA A 43 -31.68 -26.89 17.04
C ALA A 43 -30.50 -27.74 17.54
N GLU A 44 -29.50 -28.02 16.69
CA GLU A 44 -28.32 -28.80 17.06
C GLU A 44 -27.37 -28.06 18.02
N LEU A 45 -27.44 -26.73 18.07
CA LEU A 45 -26.61 -25.83 18.89
C LEU A 45 -27.26 -25.44 20.21
N GLU A 46 -28.53 -25.75 20.46
CA GLU A 46 -29.25 -25.30 21.67
C GLU A 46 -28.58 -25.71 22.99
N PHE A 47 -27.82 -26.81 22.99
CA PHE A 47 -27.04 -27.23 24.15
C PHE A 47 -26.00 -26.20 24.58
N LEU A 48 -25.53 -25.37 23.65
CA LEU A 48 -24.56 -24.31 23.93
C LEU A 48 -25.12 -23.27 24.90
N ARG A 49 -26.45 -23.15 25.06
CA ARG A 49 -27.04 -22.27 26.08
C ARG A 49 -26.69 -22.72 27.50
N ALA A 50 -26.72 -24.03 27.75
CA ALA A 50 -26.31 -24.61 29.03
C ALA A 50 -24.79 -24.68 29.15
N GLU A 51 -24.10 -24.98 28.04
CA GLU A 51 -22.64 -25.02 28.00
C GLU A 51 -22.04 -23.65 28.32
N ILE A 52 -22.35 -22.61 27.56
CA ILE A 52 -21.77 -21.26 27.73
C ILE A 52 -22.37 -20.57 28.97
N GLY A 53 -23.65 -20.83 29.26
CA GLY A 53 -24.34 -20.28 30.42
C GLY A 53 -24.38 -18.74 30.42
N GLY A 54 -24.06 -18.15 31.57
CA GLY A 54 -24.11 -16.71 31.82
C GLY A 54 -22.87 -15.93 31.37
N ALA A 55 -21.96 -16.53 30.60
CA ALA A 55 -20.72 -15.86 30.18
C ALA A 55 -21.02 -14.55 29.46
N ARG A 56 -20.31 -13.49 29.85
CA ARG A 56 -20.39 -12.16 29.23
C ARG A 56 -19.46 -12.04 28.03
N VAL A 57 -18.33 -12.76 28.05
CA VAL A 57 -17.37 -12.83 26.94
C VAL A 57 -17.28 -14.26 26.45
N VAL A 58 -17.38 -14.45 25.13
CA VAL A 58 -17.11 -15.74 24.48
C VAL A 58 -15.97 -15.56 23.50
N PHE A 59 -14.87 -16.25 23.75
CA PHE A 59 -13.73 -16.32 22.84
C PHE A 59 -13.92 -17.48 21.85
N LEU A 60 -13.95 -17.15 20.56
CA LEU A 60 -14.01 -18.10 19.46
C LEU A 60 -12.63 -18.21 18.80
N GLY A 61 -11.83 -19.15 19.28
CA GLY A 61 -10.47 -19.40 18.82
C GLY A 61 -10.41 -20.24 17.54
N GLU A 62 -9.43 -19.97 16.71
CA GLU A 62 -9.03 -20.77 15.55
C GLU A 62 -7.58 -21.25 15.70
N PRO A 63 -7.19 -22.42 15.16
CA PRO A 63 -5.88 -23.00 15.40
C PRO A 63 -4.81 -22.25 14.61
N THR A 64 -5.12 -21.92 13.35
CA THR A 64 -4.43 -20.96 12.51
C THR A 64 -5.47 -20.02 11.90
N HIS A 65 -5.08 -19.13 10.99
CA HIS A 65 -6.03 -18.30 10.24
C HIS A 65 -6.42 -18.91 8.87
N GLY A 66 -6.16 -20.21 8.69
CA GLY A 66 -6.10 -20.86 7.39
C GLY A 66 -7.21 -21.88 7.11
N GLU A 67 -8.20 -22.02 7.98
CA GLU A 67 -9.24 -23.05 7.89
C GLU A 67 -10.60 -22.42 7.54
N GLY A 68 -10.97 -22.44 6.25
CA GLY A 68 -12.22 -21.85 5.75
C GLY A 68 -13.47 -22.39 6.46
N ASN A 69 -13.55 -23.71 6.66
CA ASN A 69 -14.68 -24.31 7.35
C ASN A 69 -14.73 -24.00 8.87
N VAL A 70 -13.59 -23.66 9.50
CA VAL A 70 -13.57 -23.10 10.87
C VAL A 70 -14.10 -21.68 10.86
N LEU A 71 -13.69 -20.83 9.91
CA LEU A 71 -14.24 -19.47 9.76
C LEU A 71 -15.75 -19.49 9.54
N ALA A 72 -16.24 -20.41 8.69
CA ALA A 72 -17.67 -20.62 8.47
C ALA A 72 -18.39 -21.02 9.77
N ALA A 73 -17.82 -21.95 10.53
CA ALA A 73 -18.39 -22.37 11.81
C ALA A 73 -18.46 -21.22 12.82
N LYS A 74 -17.40 -20.41 12.92
CA LYS A 74 -17.38 -19.22 13.78
C LYS A 74 -18.46 -18.23 13.37
N ALA A 75 -18.70 -18.00 12.07
CA ALA A 75 -19.80 -17.14 11.62
C ALA A 75 -21.19 -17.67 12.04
N ARG A 76 -21.43 -18.99 11.94
CA ARG A 76 -22.67 -19.60 12.45
C ARG A 76 -22.81 -19.47 13.97
N LEU A 77 -21.71 -19.64 14.71
CA LEU A 77 -21.69 -19.48 16.17
C LEU A 77 -21.97 -18.02 16.57
N VAL A 78 -21.44 -17.04 15.84
CA VAL A 78 -21.75 -15.61 16.04
C VAL A 78 -23.26 -15.37 15.89
N ALA A 79 -23.88 -15.91 14.83
CA ALA A 79 -25.32 -15.80 14.62
C ALA A 79 -26.12 -16.45 15.76
N PHE A 80 -25.72 -17.64 16.22
CA PHE A 80 -26.35 -18.32 17.36
C PHE A 80 -26.24 -17.49 18.65
N LEU A 81 -25.05 -16.99 18.96
CA LEU A 81 -24.79 -16.20 20.17
C LEU A 81 -25.61 -14.91 20.18
N GLN A 82 -25.69 -14.22 19.04
CA GLN A 82 -26.55 -13.05 18.87
C GLN A 82 -28.03 -13.41 19.08
N GLN A 83 -28.54 -14.35 18.30
CA GLN A 83 -29.99 -14.59 18.17
C GLN A 83 -30.59 -15.42 19.32
N ARG A 84 -29.78 -16.23 20.01
CA ARG A 84 -30.26 -17.17 21.05
C ARG A 84 -29.70 -16.89 22.44
N MET A 85 -28.62 -16.14 22.54
CA MET A 85 -27.91 -15.90 23.81
C MET A 85 -27.71 -14.42 24.16
N GLY A 86 -28.25 -13.49 23.36
CA GLY A 86 -28.29 -12.06 23.65
C GLY A 86 -26.92 -11.38 23.58
N PHE A 87 -26.00 -11.91 22.77
CA PHE A 87 -24.74 -11.21 22.48
C PHE A 87 -25.00 -10.03 21.55
N THR A 88 -24.36 -8.89 21.83
CA THR A 88 -24.66 -7.61 21.18
C THR A 88 -23.47 -7.03 20.42
N THR A 89 -22.27 -7.57 20.65
CA THR A 89 -21.04 -7.00 20.12
C THR A 89 -20.10 -8.09 19.61
N LEU A 90 -19.60 -7.92 18.39
CA LEU A 90 -18.51 -8.69 17.81
C LEU A 90 -17.20 -7.93 17.95
N ALA A 91 -16.29 -8.46 18.76
CA ALA A 91 -14.96 -7.95 18.95
C ALA A 91 -13.96 -8.74 18.10
N MET A 92 -13.13 -8.03 17.33
CA MET A 92 -12.17 -8.63 16.41
C MET A 92 -10.74 -8.47 16.91
N GLU A 93 -9.90 -9.48 16.68
CA GLU A 93 -8.43 -9.39 16.73
C GLU A 93 -7.94 -8.51 15.56
N SER A 94 -8.31 -7.24 15.60
CA SER A 94 -7.99 -6.20 14.62
C SER A 94 -7.99 -4.84 15.33
N GLY A 95 -7.49 -3.84 14.62
CA GLY A 95 -7.14 -2.52 15.12
C GLY A 95 -8.24 -1.85 15.91
N PHE A 96 -7.85 -1.43 17.12
CA PHE A 96 -8.71 -0.74 18.08
C PHE A 96 -9.28 0.56 17.50
N PHE A 97 -8.46 1.33 16.79
CA PHE A 97 -8.89 2.59 16.18
C PHE A 97 -9.83 2.37 15.00
N GLU A 98 -9.43 1.51 14.08
CA GLU A 98 -10.11 1.29 12.82
C GLU A 98 -11.51 0.72 13.04
N LEU A 99 -11.68 -0.23 13.97
CA LEU A 99 -12.99 -0.81 14.29
C LEU A 99 -13.92 0.18 15.01
N HIS A 100 -13.39 1.13 15.79
CA HIS A 100 -14.21 2.22 16.36
C HIS A 100 -14.74 3.14 15.25
N LYS A 101 -13.88 3.51 14.30
CA LYS A 101 -14.28 4.28 13.12
C LYS A 101 -15.28 3.52 12.26
N ALA A 102 -15.07 2.22 12.05
CA ALA A 102 -16.01 1.32 11.38
C ALA A 102 -17.37 1.30 12.08
N GLN A 103 -17.39 1.17 13.41
CA GLN A 103 -18.62 1.18 14.20
C GLN A 103 -19.39 2.49 14.07
N GLN A 104 -18.71 3.65 14.10
CA GLN A 104 -19.34 4.94 13.85
C GLN A 104 -19.94 5.01 12.45
N GLY A 105 -19.22 4.52 11.44
CA GLY A 105 -19.69 4.45 10.06
C GLY A 105 -20.92 3.56 9.89
N ILE A 106 -20.91 2.36 10.45
CA ILE A 106 -22.01 1.40 10.41
C ILE A 106 -23.24 1.95 11.15
N ALA A 107 -23.06 2.54 12.32
CA ALA A 107 -24.14 3.19 13.07
C ALA A 107 -24.78 4.36 12.29
N ALA A 108 -24.01 5.04 11.45
CA ALA A 108 -24.49 6.08 10.54
C ALA A 108 -25.11 5.52 9.23
N GLY A 109 -25.34 4.21 9.14
CA GLY A 109 -25.93 3.56 7.96
C GLY A 109 -24.99 3.39 6.76
N LYS A 110 -23.68 3.58 6.94
CA LYS A 110 -22.70 3.35 5.86
C LYS A 110 -22.48 1.84 5.66
N SER A 111 -22.02 1.47 4.46
CA SER A 111 -21.79 0.06 4.06
C SER A 111 -20.96 -0.71 5.09
N VAL A 112 -21.55 -1.78 5.64
CA VAL A 112 -20.86 -2.71 6.54
C VAL A 112 -19.63 -3.31 5.87
N ALA A 113 -19.78 -3.84 4.65
CA ALA A 113 -18.69 -4.48 3.91
C ALA A 113 -17.48 -3.56 3.74
N LYS A 114 -17.70 -2.29 3.36
CA LYS A 114 -16.61 -1.31 3.21
C LYS A 114 -15.93 -1.01 4.54
N ASN A 115 -16.71 -0.79 5.60
CA ASN A 115 -16.15 -0.49 6.93
C ASN A 115 -15.33 -1.67 7.47
N LEU A 116 -15.80 -2.91 7.31
CA LEU A 116 -15.01 -4.08 7.69
C LEU A 116 -13.72 -4.21 6.86
N ALA A 117 -13.79 -4.02 5.54
CA ALA A 117 -12.62 -4.12 4.67
C ALA A 117 -11.54 -3.08 5.00
N SER A 118 -11.93 -1.88 5.45
CA SER A 118 -11.00 -0.82 5.86
C SER A 118 -10.49 -0.95 7.29
N SER A 119 -10.84 -2.01 8.02
CA SER A 119 -10.58 -2.08 9.46
C SER A 119 -10.21 -3.46 10.00
N VAL A 120 -10.76 -4.55 9.46
CA VAL A 120 -10.44 -5.92 9.88
C VAL A 120 -9.32 -6.48 8.99
N PHE A 121 -8.36 -7.20 9.59
CA PHE A 121 -7.24 -7.74 8.83
C PHE A 121 -7.69 -8.55 7.60
N PRO A 122 -6.98 -8.42 6.45
CA PRO A 122 -7.32 -9.13 5.21
C PRO A 122 -7.36 -10.66 5.32
N VAL A 123 -6.76 -11.23 6.36
CA VAL A 123 -6.79 -12.67 6.59
C VAL A 123 -8.20 -13.21 6.77
N TRP A 124 -9.12 -12.42 7.34
CA TRP A 124 -10.52 -12.76 7.42
C TRP A 124 -11.35 -12.11 6.31
N THR A 125 -11.21 -10.81 6.07
CA THR A 125 -12.07 -10.07 5.12
C THR A 125 -11.90 -10.48 3.66
N SER A 126 -10.77 -11.10 3.30
CA SER A 126 -10.56 -11.65 1.95
C SER A 126 -11.20 -13.02 1.75
N THR A 127 -11.83 -13.60 2.78
CA THR A 127 -12.44 -14.94 2.73
C THR A 127 -13.93 -14.85 2.45
N GLN A 128 -14.47 -15.82 1.70
CA GLN A 128 -15.90 -15.94 1.43
C GLN A 128 -16.67 -16.25 2.72
N GLU A 129 -16.10 -17.08 3.59
CA GLU A 129 -16.73 -17.59 4.80
C GLU A 129 -16.98 -16.48 5.82
N PHE A 130 -16.05 -15.54 5.96
CA PHE A 130 -16.23 -14.38 6.84
C PHE A 130 -17.33 -13.42 6.36
N GLN A 131 -17.68 -13.40 5.06
CA GLN A 131 -18.72 -12.49 4.54
C GLN A 131 -20.09 -12.74 5.19
N ALA A 132 -20.36 -13.96 5.67
CA ALA A 132 -21.59 -14.29 6.38
C ALA A 132 -21.80 -13.45 7.65
N VAL A 133 -20.72 -12.94 8.26
CA VAL A 133 -20.79 -12.05 9.42
C VAL A 133 -21.44 -10.71 9.07
N GLY A 134 -21.29 -10.23 7.82
CA GLY A 134 -21.77 -8.91 7.40
C GLY A 134 -23.28 -8.71 7.61
N ALA A 135 -24.07 -9.76 7.42
CA ALA A 135 -25.54 -9.73 7.61
C ALA A 135 -25.97 -9.66 9.09
N LEU A 136 -25.06 -9.97 10.02
CA LEU A 136 -25.31 -9.92 11.47
C LEU A 136 -25.02 -8.54 12.05
N LEU A 137 -24.33 -7.68 11.30
CA LEU A 137 -23.95 -6.33 11.71
C LEU A 137 -24.93 -5.30 11.15
N GLY A 138 -24.94 -4.11 11.75
CA GLY A 138 -25.74 -2.98 11.29
C GLY A 138 -26.23 -2.13 12.47
N PRO A 139 -27.00 -1.06 12.20
CA PRO A 139 -27.58 -0.22 13.25
C PRO A 139 -28.41 -1.01 14.27
N ASP A 140 -29.16 -2.02 13.80
CA ASP A 140 -30.01 -2.89 14.63
C ASP A 140 -29.39 -4.28 14.90
N GLY A 141 -28.14 -4.50 14.46
CA GLY A 141 -27.42 -5.76 14.55
C GLY A 141 -26.38 -5.77 15.67
N LEU A 142 -25.38 -6.64 15.52
CA LEU A 142 -24.18 -6.61 16.36
C LEU A 142 -23.40 -5.32 16.12
N ARG A 143 -22.93 -4.71 17.21
CA ARG A 143 -21.87 -3.71 17.19
C ARG A 143 -20.53 -4.38 16.86
N VAL A 144 -19.56 -3.59 16.43
CA VAL A 144 -18.18 -4.04 16.22
C VAL A 144 -17.21 -3.25 17.09
N MET A 145 -16.14 -3.91 17.52
CA MET A 145 -14.99 -3.27 18.18
C MET A 145 -13.70 -4.06 17.88
N GLY A 146 -12.55 -3.41 17.88
CA GLY A 146 -11.24 -4.05 17.68
C GLY A 146 -10.47 -4.01 18.99
N PHE A 147 -9.83 -5.10 19.41
CA PHE A 147 -9.01 -5.08 20.63
C PHE A 147 -7.52 -5.08 20.35
N ASP A 148 -7.10 -5.31 19.10
CA ASP A 148 -5.69 -5.38 18.75
C ASP A 148 -5.05 -3.98 18.79
N PRO A 149 -3.89 -3.81 19.46
CA PRO A 149 -3.11 -2.58 19.32
C PRO A 149 -2.51 -2.42 17.92
N GLN A 150 -2.33 -3.50 17.15
CA GLN A 150 -1.84 -3.42 15.78
C GLN A 150 -2.82 -2.69 14.87
N LEU A 151 -2.28 -1.97 13.89
CA LEU A 151 -3.03 -1.22 12.90
C LEU A 151 -3.31 -2.15 11.72
N SER A 152 -4.58 -2.37 11.38
CA SER A 152 -5.04 -3.51 10.56
C SER A 152 -5.76 -3.16 9.26
N GLY A 153 -6.00 -1.88 8.99
CA GLY A 153 -6.70 -1.45 7.77
C GLY A 153 -6.50 0.02 7.42
N ASP A 154 -7.01 0.42 6.25
CA ASP A 154 -6.79 1.74 5.66
C ASP A 154 -7.19 2.91 6.57
N TYR A 155 -8.09 2.70 7.53
CA TYR A 155 -8.44 3.75 8.50
C TYR A 155 -7.29 4.17 9.39
N SER A 156 -6.23 3.37 9.58
CA SER A 156 -5.05 3.80 10.33
C SER A 156 -4.42 5.08 9.77
N ASP A 157 -4.50 5.28 8.44
CA ASP A 157 -3.96 6.47 7.76
C ASP A 157 -4.64 7.77 8.24
N ASP A 158 -5.85 7.65 8.80
CA ASP A 158 -6.68 8.76 9.25
C ASP A 158 -6.43 9.10 10.72
N LEU A 159 -5.79 8.22 11.49
CA LEU A 159 -5.77 8.28 12.96
C LEU A 159 -5.28 9.64 13.48
N ALA A 160 -4.11 10.09 13.01
CA ALA A 160 -3.56 11.36 13.48
C ALA A 160 -4.38 12.57 13.00
N ASP A 161 -5.03 12.46 11.83
CA ASP A 161 -5.86 13.55 11.28
C ASP A 161 -7.20 13.63 12.06
N ASP A 162 -7.83 12.49 12.37
CA ASP A 162 -9.06 12.43 13.15
C ASP A 162 -8.82 12.88 14.61
N LEU A 163 -7.65 12.60 15.17
CA LEU A 163 -7.26 13.11 16.49
C LEU A 163 -7.05 14.63 16.47
N GLU A 164 -6.38 15.14 15.44
CA GLU A 164 -6.21 16.58 15.21
C GLU A 164 -7.56 17.29 15.14
N ASP A 165 -8.46 16.78 14.31
CA ASP A 165 -9.81 17.32 14.14
C ASP A 165 -10.62 17.27 15.45
N PHE A 166 -10.50 16.19 16.23
CA PHE A 166 -11.18 16.08 17.53
C PHE A 166 -10.68 17.11 18.55
N LEU A 167 -9.38 17.39 18.53
CA LEU A 167 -8.69 18.29 19.46
C LEU A 167 -8.69 19.75 19.00
N GLU A 168 -9.04 20.07 17.74
CA GLU A 168 -8.94 21.41 17.14
C GLU A 168 -9.53 22.53 18.04
N SER A 169 -10.65 22.26 18.72
CA SER A 169 -11.29 23.22 19.62
C SER A 169 -10.58 23.44 20.96
N GLU A 170 -9.59 22.62 21.32
CA GLU A 170 -8.87 22.70 22.59
C GLU A 170 -7.68 23.67 22.52
N LYS A 171 -7.58 24.58 23.50
CA LYS A 171 -6.42 25.47 23.60
C LYS A 171 -5.11 24.68 23.75
N GLY A 172 -4.23 24.82 22.76
CA GLY A 172 -2.94 24.14 22.69
C GLY A 172 -2.90 22.96 21.72
N ALA A 173 -3.98 22.69 20.97
CA ALA A 173 -4.02 21.67 19.93
C ALA A 173 -2.91 21.86 18.88
N ASP A 174 -2.68 23.08 18.43
CA ASP A 174 -1.64 23.42 17.43
C ASP A 174 -0.20 23.06 17.85
N ALA A 175 0.02 22.88 19.16
CA ALA A 175 1.33 22.50 19.67
C ALA A 175 1.58 21.00 19.60
N VAL A 176 0.55 20.16 19.38
CA VAL A 176 0.72 18.71 19.24
C VAL A 176 1.35 18.43 17.88
N ASN A 177 2.43 17.65 17.85
CA ASN A 177 3.08 17.29 16.60
C ASN A 177 2.34 16.10 15.93
N TYR A 178 1.17 16.38 15.35
CA TYR A 178 0.35 15.39 14.62
C TYR A 178 1.08 14.78 13.42
N GLU A 179 2.05 15.51 12.88
CA GLU A 179 2.88 15.04 11.79
C GLU A 179 3.83 13.91 12.23
N LEU A 180 4.55 14.09 13.35
CA LEU A 180 5.37 13.03 13.95
C LEU A 180 4.51 11.82 14.31
N LEU A 181 3.34 12.06 14.92
CA LEU A 181 2.36 11.01 15.24
C LEU A 181 1.93 10.24 13.99
N GLY A 182 1.54 10.95 12.94
CA GLY A 182 1.11 10.35 11.67
C GLY A 182 2.21 9.55 11.01
N ASP A 183 3.42 10.11 10.89
CA ASP A 183 4.59 9.41 10.33
C ASP A 183 4.90 8.11 11.11
N ALA A 184 4.73 8.14 12.43
CA ALA A 184 4.96 6.97 13.26
C ALA A 184 3.87 5.90 13.11
N VAL A 185 2.60 6.30 13.12
CA VAL A 185 1.44 5.42 12.91
C VAL A 185 1.55 4.74 11.54
N ASP A 186 1.78 5.52 10.49
CA ASP A 186 1.88 5.01 9.11
C ASP A 186 3.04 3.99 8.97
N TYR A 187 4.18 4.26 9.61
CA TYR A 187 5.33 3.34 9.61
C TYR A 187 5.04 2.07 10.42
N MET A 188 4.48 2.18 11.62
CA MET A 188 4.14 1.03 12.46
C MET A 188 3.13 0.12 11.76
N ALA A 189 2.10 0.69 11.11
CA ALA A 189 1.12 -0.04 10.32
C ALA A 189 1.75 -0.81 9.16
N ALA A 190 2.67 -0.17 8.43
CA ALA A 190 3.27 -0.77 7.23
C ALA A 190 4.38 -1.80 7.55
N HIS A 191 5.09 -1.62 8.67
CA HIS A 191 6.35 -2.32 8.91
C HIS A 191 6.37 -3.19 10.17
N TYR A 192 5.35 -3.14 11.03
CA TYR A 192 5.34 -3.86 12.31
C TYR A 192 6.60 -3.58 13.16
N ALA A 193 7.05 -2.32 13.11
CA ALA A 193 8.26 -1.83 13.75
C ALA A 193 8.14 -0.33 14.07
N PHE A 194 8.93 0.17 15.01
CA PHE A 194 8.95 1.59 15.33
C PHE A 194 9.85 2.36 14.34
N PRO A 195 9.49 3.59 13.90
CA PRO A 195 10.27 4.36 12.94
C PRO A 195 11.72 4.56 13.36
N LEU A 196 12.66 4.20 12.48
CA LEU A 196 14.09 4.35 12.75
C LEU A 196 14.57 5.80 12.79
N THR A 197 13.83 6.69 12.15
CA THR A 197 14.11 8.13 12.05
C THR A 197 13.59 8.92 13.26
N GLN A 198 12.80 8.28 14.13
CA GLN A 198 12.22 8.90 15.32
C GLN A 198 12.77 8.24 16.60
N LYS A 199 12.64 8.93 17.73
CA LYS A 199 12.93 8.37 19.05
C LYS A 199 11.62 8.01 19.77
N PRO A 200 11.51 6.84 20.43
CA PRO A 200 10.33 6.49 21.21
C PRO A 200 9.90 7.57 22.21
N ALA A 201 10.86 8.21 22.90
CA ALA A 201 10.58 9.29 23.85
C ALA A 201 9.95 10.54 23.20
N GLU A 202 10.28 10.86 21.95
CA GLU A 202 9.68 11.98 21.23
C GLU A 202 8.22 11.66 20.85
N PHE A 203 7.96 10.43 20.41
CA PHE A 203 6.61 9.94 20.14
C PHE A 203 5.75 9.90 21.42
N GLU A 204 6.29 9.38 22.52
CA GLU A 204 5.63 9.36 23.82
C GLU A 204 5.31 10.77 24.33
N ALA A 205 6.20 11.75 24.10
CA ALA A 205 5.94 13.15 24.45
C ALA A 205 4.75 13.73 23.67
N VAL A 206 4.63 13.39 22.38
CA VAL A 206 3.48 13.77 21.55
C VAL A 206 2.19 13.14 22.07
N LEU A 207 2.20 11.83 22.37
CA LEU A 207 1.04 11.15 22.98
C LEU A 207 0.65 11.77 24.32
N ALA A 208 1.62 12.06 25.19
CA ALA A 208 1.37 12.69 26.48
C ALA A 208 0.79 14.10 26.35
N GLN A 209 1.17 14.85 25.31
CA GLN A 209 0.60 16.16 25.04
C GLN A 209 -0.84 16.07 24.56
N ALA A 210 -1.15 15.16 23.64
CA ALA A 210 -2.51 14.91 23.21
C ALA A 210 -3.38 14.41 24.39
N ASP A 211 -2.89 13.49 25.23
CA ASP A 211 -3.63 13.01 26.41
C ASP A 211 -3.99 14.14 27.39
N ARG A 212 -3.10 15.14 27.58
CA ARG A 212 -3.45 16.32 28.41
C ARG A 212 -4.64 17.10 27.86
N LEU A 213 -4.80 17.18 26.54
CA LEU A 213 -5.95 17.84 25.92
C LEU A 213 -7.19 16.94 25.98
N LEU A 214 -7.04 15.63 25.77
CA LEU A 214 -8.11 14.66 25.91
C LEU A 214 -8.69 14.63 27.33
N ARG A 215 -7.87 14.76 28.38
CA ARG A 215 -8.34 14.90 29.77
C ARG A 215 -9.23 16.13 29.98
N LYS A 216 -8.97 17.22 29.27
CA LYS A 216 -9.85 18.41 29.30
C LYS A 216 -11.16 18.12 28.55
N ALA A 217 -11.07 17.53 27.36
CA ALA A 217 -12.24 17.13 26.58
C ALA A 217 -13.13 16.10 27.32
N ALA A 218 -12.55 15.24 28.16
CA ALA A 218 -13.27 14.32 29.04
C ALA A 218 -14.09 15.03 30.14
N GLY A 219 -13.79 16.30 30.43
CA GLY A 219 -14.60 17.17 31.30
C GLY A 219 -15.67 17.98 30.56
N ALA A 220 -15.83 17.82 29.25
CA ALA A 220 -16.76 18.63 28.45
C ALA A 220 -18.24 18.40 28.85
N PRO A 221 -19.13 19.40 28.70
CA PRO A 221 -20.56 19.26 29.02
C PRO A 221 -21.28 18.18 28.19
N ALA A 222 -20.90 18.02 26.92
CA ALA A 222 -21.52 17.05 26.03
C ALA A 222 -21.06 15.61 26.32
N ALA A 223 -21.99 14.71 26.61
CA ALA A 223 -21.70 13.31 26.91
C ALA A 223 -21.00 12.57 25.76
N SER A 224 -21.37 12.89 24.51
CA SER A 224 -20.73 12.35 23.31
C SER A 224 -19.25 12.73 23.25
N ARG A 225 -18.90 14.00 23.51
CA ARG A 225 -17.51 14.46 23.54
C ARG A 225 -16.71 13.81 24.67
N ARG A 226 -17.29 13.61 25.85
CA ARG A 226 -16.63 12.89 26.94
C ARG A 226 -16.34 11.43 26.60
N THR A 227 -17.32 10.76 25.99
CA THR A 227 -17.20 9.35 25.57
C THR A 227 -16.12 9.20 24.51
N GLU A 228 -16.11 10.07 23.50
CA GLU A 228 -15.10 10.06 22.45
C GLU A 228 -13.70 10.41 22.99
N ALA A 229 -13.60 11.35 23.94
CA ALA A 229 -12.34 11.64 24.61
C ALA A 229 -11.81 10.40 25.35
N ALA A 230 -12.65 9.68 26.08
CA ALA A 230 -12.26 8.46 26.78
C ALA A 230 -11.76 7.36 25.82
N PHE A 231 -12.40 7.23 24.65
CA PHE A 231 -11.93 6.35 23.59
C PHE A 231 -10.53 6.76 23.11
N TRP A 232 -10.33 8.04 22.77
CA TRP A 232 -9.04 8.52 22.33
C TRP A 232 -7.94 8.32 23.37
N GLN A 233 -8.23 8.47 24.66
CA GLN A 233 -7.26 8.18 25.72
C GLN A 233 -6.82 6.71 25.72
N GLN A 234 -7.76 5.77 25.56
CA GLN A 234 -7.42 4.35 25.41
C GLN A 234 -6.67 4.10 24.11
N CYS A 235 -7.04 4.77 23.01
CA CYS A 235 -6.33 4.68 21.73
C CYS A 235 -4.86 5.14 21.87
N LEU A 236 -4.59 6.27 22.53
CA LEU A 236 -3.22 6.74 22.76
C LEU A 236 -2.43 5.78 23.66
N ARG A 237 -3.08 5.19 24.67
CA ARG A 237 -2.47 4.16 25.52
C ARG A 237 -2.08 2.93 24.71
N SER A 238 -2.98 2.46 23.85
CA SER A 238 -2.76 1.33 22.94
C SER A 238 -1.62 1.61 21.96
N LEU A 239 -1.59 2.78 21.33
CA LEU A 239 -0.50 3.22 20.45
C LEU A 239 0.84 3.31 21.16
N GLY A 240 0.87 3.86 22.38
CA GLY A 240 2.08 3.93 23.19
C GLY A 240 2.60 2.56 23.60
N ALA A 241 1.72 1.59 23.85
CA ALA A 241 2.12 0.20 24.10
C ALA A 241 2.68 -0.47 22.84
N LEU A 242 2.03 -0.30 21.69
CA LEU A 242 2.52 -0.80 20.41
C LEU A 242 3.90 -0.23 20.08
N ALA A 243 4.08 1.09 20.23
CA ALA A 243 5.35 1.75 19.95
C ALA A 243 6.48 1.24 20.84
N ARG A 244 6.22 1.03 22.13
CA ARG A 244 7.21 0.46 23.06
C ARG A 244 7.55 -0.98 22.71
N ASP A 245 6.55 -1.79 22.39
CA ASP A 245 6.75 -3.18 21.97
C ASP A 245 7.62 -3.25 20.70
N TYR A 246 7.24 -2.50 19.67
CA TYR A 246 7.98 -2.45 18.41
C TYR A 246 9.39 -1.85 18.54
N ALA A 247 9.60 -0.91 19.46
CA ALA A 247 10.93 -0.37 19.73
C ALA A 247 11.82 -1.35 20.52
N ALA A 248 11.24 -2.14 21.43
CA ALA A 248 11.98 -3.06 22.30
C ALA A 248 12.24 -4.42 21.64
N HIS A 249 11.25 -4.97 20.94
CA HIS A 249 11.29 -6.34 20.43
C HIS A 249 11.41 -6.44 18.91
N ASP A 250 11.16 -5.34 18.18
CA ASP A 250 11.16 -5.25 16.70
C ASP A 250 10.68 -6.55 16.02
N PRO A 251 9.39 -6.90 16.10
CA PRO A 251 8.86 -8.15 15.56
C PRO A 251 9.22 -8.37 14.08
N SER A 252 9.34 -7.28 13.31
CA SER A 252 9.75 -7.30 11.90
C SER A 252 11.16 -7.84 11.65
N SER A 253 12.00 -7.90 12.68
CA SER A 253 13.39 -8.36 12.62
C SER A 253 13.58 -9.84 12.94
N LYS A 254 12.56 -10.50 13.49
CA LYS A 254 12.64 -11.91 13.89
C LYS A 254 12.54 -12.80 12.66
N THR A 255 12.48 -14.11 12.83
CA THR A 255 12.12 -15.12 11.81
C THR A 255 11.23 -16.17 12.48
N ALA A 256 10.60 -17.06 11.71
CA ALA A 256 9.90 -18.23 12.28
C ALA A 256 10.77 -19.04 13.26
N ALA A 257 12.10 -19.06 13.06
CA ALA A 257 13.03 -19.79 13.92
C ALA A 257 13.47 -19.00 15.17
N THR A 258 13.30 -17.68 15.20
CA THR A 258 13.76 -16.82 16.30
C THR A 258 12.62 -16.14 17.05
N PHE A 259 11.38 -16.28 16.55
CA PHE A 259 10.19 -15.84 17.25
C PHE A 259 9.83 -16.87 18.32
N VAL A 260 9.45 -16.37 19.50
CA VAL A 260 8.94 -17.20 20.61
C VAL A 260 7.62 -16.62 21.11
N ALA A 261 6.74 -17.47 21.64
CA ALA A 261 5.39 -17.08 22.09
C ALA A 261 5.39 -15.89 23.05
N ALA A 262 6.38 -15.81 23.96
CA ALA A 262 6.53 -14.71 24.91
C ALA A 262 6.74 -13.32 24.25
N ASP A 263 7.15 -13.29 22.97
CA ASP A 263 7.23 -12.06 22.19
C ASP A 263 5.87 -11.40 21.99
N SER A 264 4.78 -12.17 22.08
CA SER A 264 3.41 -11.66 22.00
C SER A 264 2.90 -11.06 23.32
N ASN A 265 3.58 -11.28 24.45
CA ASN A 265 3.09 -10.84 25.77
C ASN A 265 2.70 -9.35 25.83
N PRO A 266 3.48 -8.40 25.28
CA PRO A 266 3.09 -6.99 25.28
C PRO A 266 1.83 -6.72 24.47
N ARG A 267 1.67 -7.40 23.31
CA ARG A 267 0.46 -7.31 22.46
C ARG A 267 -0.74 -7.88 23.19
N ASP A 268 -0.64 -9.09 23.74
CA ASP A 268 -1.71 -9.76 24.49
C ASP A 268 -2.16 -8.97 25.71
N ALA A 269 -1.22 -8.41 26.47
CA ALA A 269 -1.54 -7.55 27.60
C ALA A 269 -2.34 -6.31 27.16
N GLN A 270 -1.97 -5.69 26.03
CA GLN A 270 -2.70 -4.54 25.51
C GLN A 270 -4.05 -4.93 24.87
N MET A 271 -4.16 -6.10 24.24
CA MET A 271 -5.44 -6.64 23.75
C MET A 271 -6.43 -6.86 24.90
N ALA A 272 -5.97 -7.45 26.00
CA ALA A 272 -6.77 -7.60 27.21
C ALA A 272 -7.19 -6.23 27.78
N ASP A 273 -6.27 -5.27 27.89
CA ASP A 273 -6.57 -3.93 28.42
C ASP A 273 -7.61 -3.19 27.56
N ASN A 274 -7.50 -3.28 26.23
CA ASN A 274 -8.46 -2.70 25.28
C ASN A 274 -9.86 -3.32 25.43
N LEU A 275 -9.96 -4.65 25.48
CA LEU A 275 -11.24 -5.35 25.66
C LEU A 275 -11.85 -5.03 27.03
N LEU A 276 -11.06 -5.07 28.11
CA LEU A 276 -11.53 -4.74 29.45
C LEU A 276 -11.94 -3.28 29.57
N TRP A 277 -11.26 -2.35 28.89
CA TRP A 277 -11.69 -0.97 28.79
C TRP A 277 -13.06 -0.87 28.12
N TYR A 278 -13.26 -1.54 26.98
CA TYR A 278 -14.54 -1.55 26.28
C TYR A 278 -15.66 -2.08 27.19
N LEU A 279 -15.44 -3.20 27.86
CA LEU A 279 -16.41 -3.79 28.78
C LEU A 279 -16.76 -2.87 29.97
N ARG A 280 -15.85 -1.99 30.40
CA ARG A 280 -16.15 -0.97 31.41
C ARG A 280 -17.04 0.16 30.86
N GLN A 281 -16.84 0.55 29.60
CA GLN A 281 -17.70 1.55 28.93
C GLN A 281 -19.07 0.98 28.57
N HIS A 282 -19.16 -0.34 28.37
CA HIS A 282 -20.35 -1.05 27.89
C HIS A 282 -20.82 -2.15 28.87
N PRO A 283 -21.21 -1.79 30.12
CA PRO A 283 -21.44 -2.77 31.20
C PRO A 283 -22.57 -3.77 30.92
N ALA A 284 -23.56 -3.40 30.11
CA ALA A 284 -24.69 -4.25 29.76
C ALA A 284 -24.44 -5.17 28.55
N GLU A 285 -23.37 -4.93 27.78
CA GLU A 285 -23.11 -5.67 26.56
C GLU A 285 -22.45 -7.03 26.83
N LYS A 286 -22.83 -8.01 26.00
CA LYS A 286 -22.20 -9.33 25.90
C LYS A 286 -21.39 -9.39 24.61
N VAL A 287 -20.13 -9.81 24.70
CA VAL A 287 -19.13 -9.66 23.64
C VAL A 287 -18.67 -11.02 23.12
N ILE A 288 -18.71 -11.18 21.80
CA ILE A 288 -18.15 -12.34 21.09
C ILE A 288 -16.79 -11.91 20.55
N CYS A 289 -15.72 -12.59 20.94
CA CYS A 289 -14.37 -12.29 20.49
C CYS A 289 -13.93 -13.27 19.40
N TRP A 290 -13.48 -12.75 18.27
CA TRP A 290 -12.99 -13.52 17.13
C TRP A 290 -11.49 -13.32 16.96
N GLY A 291 -10.71 -14.40 16.98
CA GLY A 291 -9.27 -14.36 16.84
C GLY A 291 -8.62 -15.73 16.98
N ALA A 292 -7.30 -15.78 17.00
CA ALA A 292 -6.51 -16.99 17.16
C ALA A 292 -6.63 -17.56 18.58
N LEU A 293 -6.69 -18.89 18.68
CA LEU A 293 -6.81 -19.60 19.95
C LEU A 293 -5.66 -19.32 20.93
N PRO A 294 -4.37 -19.25 20.50
CA PRO A 294 -3.29 -18.97 21.42
C PRO A 294 -3.42 -17.65 22.19
N HIS A 295 -4.06 -16.62 21.63
CA HIS A 295 -4.34 -15.36 22.32
C HIS A 295 -5.47 -15.51 23.36
N PHE A 296 -6.47 -16.32 23.05
CA PHE A 296 -7.68 -16.49 23.87
C PHE A 296 -7.55 -17.52 24.98
N ALA A 297 -6.50 -18.34 24.93
CA ALA A 297 -6.22 -19.34 25.94
C ALA A 297 -6.05 -18.75 27.34
N ASN A 298 -6.26 -19.59 28.36
CA ASN A 298 -6.09 -19.21 29.76
C ASN A 298 -4.71 -19.62 30.31
N HIS A 299 -4.62 -20.71 31.08
CA HIS A 299 -3.36 -21.10 31.74
C HIS A 299 -2.50 -21.97 30.82
N VAL A 300 -1.83 -21.37 29.83
CA VAL A 300 -0.97 -22.13 28.87
C VAL A 300 0.31 -22.68 29.51
N GLU A 301 0.74 -22.16 30.65
CA GLU A 301 1.96 -22.61 31.35
C GLU A 301 1.86 -24.04 31.91
N VAL A 302 0.64 -24.59 31.98
CA VAL A 302 0.37 -25.96 32.43
C VAL A 302 0.63 -26.99 31.33
N LEU A 303 0.80 -26.53 30.09
CA LEU A 303 1.14 -27.38 28.96
C LEU A 303 2.64 -27.74 29.02
N GLY A 304 2.99 -28.93 28.56
CA GLY A 304 4.35 -29.48 28.56
C GLY A 304 5.31 -28.81 27.57
N SER A 305 5.33 -27.47 27.49
CA SER A 305 6.19 -26.66 26.64
C SER A 305 6.92 -25.60 27.47
N GLU A 306 8.26 -25.57 27.37
CA GLU A 306 9.08 -24.55 28.05
C GLU A 306 8.77 -23.13 27.53
N GLU A 307 8.56 -23.00 26.22
CA GLU A 307 8.22 -21.74 25.58
C GLU A 307 6.91 -21.15 26.13
N LEU A 308 5.89 -21.99 26.31
CA LEU A 308 4.58 -21.55 26.80
C LEU A 308 4.58 -21.15 28.27
N ARG A 309 5.56 -21.57 29.08
CA ARG A 309 5.67 -21.12 30.49
C ARG A 309 5.91 -19.62 30.61
N ALA A 310 6.59 -19.03 29.63
CA ALA A 310 6.86 -17.59 29.58
C ALA A 310 5.77 -16.80 28.86
N TYR A 311 4.82 -17.46 28.19
CA TYR A 311 3.74 -16.83 27.44
C TYR A 311 2.53 -16.53 28.32
N GLN A 312 1.95 -15.35 28.14
CA GLN A 312 0.83 -14.81 28.92
C GLN A 312 -0.26 -14.31 27.96
N PRO A 313 -1.18 -15.19 27.54
CA PRO A 313 -2.25 -14.83 26.61
C PRO A 313 -3.23 -13.79 27.18
N MET A 314 -3.90 -13.05 26.29
CA MET A 314 -4.94 -12.09 26.69
C MET A 314 -6.11 -12.76 27.42
N GLY A 315 -6.47 -13.99 27.06
CA GLY A 315 -7.56 -14.75 27.66
C GLY A 315 -7.38 -14.94 29.17
N ARG A 316 -6.16 -15.19 29.61
CA ARG A 316 -5.78 -15.27 31.04
C ARG A 316 -6.12 -13.98 31.78
N ALA A 317 -5.68 -12.83 31.26
CA ALA A 317 -5.89 -11.53 31.90
C ALA A 317 -7.39 -11.18 31.96
N VAL A 318 -8.14 -11.48 30.91
CA VAL A 318 -9.58 -11.22 30.85
C VAL A 318 -10.36 -12.13 31.80
N LYS A 319 -10.06 -13.44 31.84
CA LYS A 319 -10.70 -14.40 32.76
C LYS A 319 -10.36 -14.09 34.21
N THR A 320 -9.14 -13.63 34.50
CA THR A 320 -8.74 -13.13 35.83
C THR A 320 -9.54 -11.90 36.24
N ALA A 321 -9.72 -10.93 35.34
CA ALA A 321 -10.41 -9.68 35.64
C ALA A 321 -11.93 -9.82 35.80
N LEU A 322 -12.57 -10.72 35.03
CA LEU A 322 -14.03 -10.89 35.03
C LEU A 322 -14.51 -12.05 35.91
N GLY A 323 -13.63 -13.02 36.19
CA GLY A 323 -13.94 -14.26 36.88
C GLY A 323 -14.28 -15.41 35.92
N PRO A 324 -14.08 -16.66 36.38
CA PRO A 324 -14.08 -17.85 35.51
C PRO A 324 -15.43 -18.12 34.82
N ASN A 325 -16.55 -17.73 35.44
CA ASN A 325 -17.90 -17.95 34.89
C ASN A 325 -18.37 -16.83 33.95
N GLN A 326 -17.60 -15.75 33.81
CA GLN A 326 -17.93 -14.62 32.93
C GLN A 326 -17.28 -14.75 31.55
N VAL A 327 -16.37 -15.70 31.36
CA VAL A 327 -15.60 -15.91 30.14
C VAL A 327 -15.67 -17.37 29.73
N TYR A 328 -16.01 -17.63 28.47
CA TYR A 328 -16.00 -18.97 27.89
C TYR A 328 -15.06 -19.01 26.68
N VAL A 329 -14.11 -19.94 26.66
CA VAL A 329 -13.12 -20.13 25.59
C VAL A 329 -13.45 -21.38 24.79
N LEU A 330 -13.81 -21.21 23.52
CA LEU A 330 -14.01 -22.29 22.56
C LEU A 330 -12.82 -22.38 21.61
N GLY A 331 -12.09 -23.48 21.67
CA GLY A 331 -11.05 -23.81 20.69
C GLY A 331 -11.56 -24.73 19.58
N THR A 332 -10.71 -24.97 18.59
CA THR A 332 -11.00 -25.89 17.48
C THR A 332 -9.88 -26.88 17.25
N LEU A 333 -10.25 -28.10 16.88
CA LEU A 333 -9.33 -29.20 16.58
C LEU A 333 -9.59 -29.73 15.16
N ALA A 334 -8.59 -30.35 14.55
CA ALA A 334 -8.74 -30.98 13.23
C ALA A 334 -8.12 -32.38 13.20
N GLY A 335 -8.83 -33.34 12.60
CA GLY A 335 -8.36 -34.71 12.38
C GLY A 335 -7.53 -34.89 11.11
N GLY A 336 -7.49 -33.89 10.22
CA GLY A 336 -6.78 -33.94 8.95
C GLY A 336 -7.24 -32.83 7.99
N GLY A 337 -6.86 -32.96 6.72
CA GLY A 337 -7.18 -31.98 5.67
C GLY A 337 -6.04 -31.00 5.39
N THR A 338 -6.37 -29.82 4.89
CA THR A 338 -5.39 -28.78 4.55
C THR A 338 -5.84 -27.41 5.04
N HIS A 339 -4.88 -26.56 5.39
CA HIS A 339 -5.10 -25.18 5.82
C HIS A 339 -4.14 -24.23 5.07
N GLY A 340 -4.49 -22.96 4.95
CA GLY A 340 -3.63 -21.97 4.30
C GLY A 340 -4.31 -20.63 4.11
N LEU A 341 -3.54 -19.57 3.92
CA LEU A 341 -4.10 -18.26 3.64
C LEU A 341 -4.64 -18.20 2.21
N VAL A 342 -5.60 -17.30 1.94
CA VAL A 342 -6.07 -17.05 0.57
C VAL A 342 -4.89 -16.73 -0.36
N GLY A 343 -4.77 -17.53 -1.43
CA GLY A 343 -3.73 -17.41 -2.46
C GLY A 343 -2.36 -17.99 -2.07
N THR A 344 -2.25 -18.77 -1.00
CA THR A 344 -1.07 -19.60 -0.70
C THR A 344 -1.33 -21.06 -1.05
N GLU A 345 -0.27 -21.83 -1.24
CA GLU A 345 -0.37 -23.29 -1.27
C GLU A 345 -0.89 -23.79 0.10
N GLY A 346 -1.75 -24.81 0.08
CA GLY A 346 -2.29 -25.40 1.30
C GLY A 346 -1.23 -26.27 1.99
N VAL A 347 -1.16 -26.18 3.31
CA VAL A 347 -0.33 -27.00 4.18
C VAL A 347 -1.19 -28.14 4.73
N PRO A 348 -0.74 -29.41 4.67
CA PRO A 348 -1.49 -30.52 5.26
C PRO A 348 -1.48 -30.46 6.79
N VAL A 349 -2.64 -30.74 7.38
CA VAL A 349 -2.73 -30.97 8.82
C VAL A 349 -2.01 -32.29 9.15
N PRO A 350 -1.10 -32.32 10.14
CA PRO A 350 -0.44 -33.55 10.58
C PRO A 350 -1.46 -34.61 11.00
N ALA A 351 -1.20 -35.87 10.65
CA ALA A 351 -2.03 -36.98 11.12
C ALA A 351 -1.96 -37.08 12.66
N PRO A 352 -3.10 -37.12 13.37
CA PRO A 352 -3.10 -37.26 14.82
C PRO A 352 -2.42 -38.55 15.29
N ALA A 353 -1.47 -38.43 16.22
CA ALA A 353 -0.82 -39.61 16.80
C ALA A 353 -1.79 -40.39 17.70
N ALA A 354 -1.62 -41.71 17.80
CA ALA A 354 -2.41 -42.54 18.70
C ALA A 354 -2.32 -42.03 20.15
N GLY A 355 -3.45 -42.03 20.87
CA GLY A 355 -3.54 -41.51 22.24
C GLY A 355 -3.75 -39.99 22.36
N THR A 356 -3.87 -39.27 21.23
CA THR A 356 -4.26 -37.86 21.19
C THR A 356 -5.78 -37.73 21.17
N LEU A 357 -6.31 -36.58 21.60
CA LEU A 357 -7.75 -36.34 21.59
C LEU A 357 -8.32 -36.40 20.17
N GLU A 358 -7.61 -35.86 19.18
CA GLU A 358 -8.03 -35.89 17.78
C GLU A 358 -8.07 -37.32 17.23
N ALA A 359 -7.12 -38.18 17.60
CA ALA A 359 -7.15 -39.59 17.21
C ALA A 359 -8.37 -40.32 17.80
N GLU A 360 -8.72 -40.05 19.06
CA GLU A 360 -9.94 -40.60 19.68
C GLU A 360 -11.22 -40.08 18.98
N LEU A 361 -11.27 -38.79 18.66
CA LEU A 361 -12.41 -38.17 17.99
C LEU A 361 -12.58 -38.64 16.54
N LEU A 362 -11.51 -39.02 15.86
CA LEU A 362 -11.55 -39.63 14.53
C LEU A 362 -12.26 -41.00 14.51
N GLU A 363 -12.30 -41.71 15.63
CA GLU A 363 -13.02 -42.99 15.76
C GLU A 363 -14.54 -42.78 15.88
N LYS A 364 -15.01 -41.55 16.17
CA LYS A 364 -16.44 -41.24 16.25
C LYS A 364 -17.03 -40.98 14.87
N ASP A 365 -18.31 -41.33 14.70
CA ASP A 365 -19.05 -41.07 13.48
C ASP A 365 -19.40 -39.58 13.33
N GLY A 366 -19.33 -39.10 12.08
CA GLY A 366 -19.74 -37.76 11.71
C GLY A 366 -18.59 -36.82 11.31
N PRO A 367 -18.92 -35.68 10.68
CA PRO A 367 -17.92 -34.72 10.21
C PRO A 367 -17.42 -33.77 11.31
N LEU A 368 -18.18 -33.63 12.39
CA LEU A 368 -17.98 -32.63 13.44
C LEU A 368 -18.35 -33.23 14.81
N ALA A 369 -17.63 -32.81 15.84
CA ALA A 369 -17.97 -33.13 17.22
C ALA A 369 -17.69 -31.96 18.16
N PHE A 370 -18.51 -31.81 19.20
CA PHE A 370 -18.26 -30.89 20.30
C PHE A 370 -17.80 -31.67 21.54
N VAL A 371 -16.82 -31.12 22.25
CA VAL A 371 -16.26 -31.67 23.50
C VAL A 371 -16.32 -30.60 24.59
N SER A 372 -16.95 -30.88 25.72
CA SER A 372 -16.90 -30.00 26.90
C SER A 372 -15.74 -30.43 27.81
N LEU A 373 -14.67 -29.66 27.85
CA LEU A 373 -13.55 -29.98 28.75
C LEU A 373 -13.88 -29.60 30.18
N LYS A 374 -14.58 -28.48 30.38
CA LYS A 374 -14.92 -27.99 31.71
C LYS A 374 -15.83 -28.93 32.50
N HIS A 375 -16.72 -29.67 31.81
CA HIS A 375 -17.66 -30.60 32.45
C HIS A 375 -17.15 -32.04 32.40
N ASP A 376 -16.64 -32.47 31.25
CA ASP A 376 -16.40 -33.90 31.01
C ASP A 376 -14.92 -34.32 31.20
N ALA A 377 -13.98 -33.37 31.18
CA ALA A 377 -12.55 -33.64 31.29
C ALA A 377 -11.76 -32.70 32.24
N PRO A 378 -12.31 -32.26 33.40
CA PRO A 378 -11.59 -31.35 34.30
C PRO A 378 -10.32 -32.01 34.87
N GLY A 379 -9.17 -31.35 34.65
CA GLY A 379 -7.85 -31.81 35.11
C GLY A 379 -7.29 -33.04 34.38
N LEU A 380 -8.00 -33.57 33.38
CA LEU A 380 -7.56 -34.72 32.60
C LEU A 380 -6.36 -34.33 31.73
N GLN A 381 -5.30 -35.14 31.77
CA GLN A 381 -4.13 -34.97 30.92
C GLN A 381 -4.45 -35.42 29.50
N LEU A 382 -4.45 -34.47 28.56
CA LEU A 382 -4.76 -34.69 27.16
C LEU A 382 -3.61 -34.18 26.30
N THR A 383 -3.33 -34.88 25.20
CA THR A 383 -2.46 -34.36 24.13
C THR A 383 -3.34 -33.93 22.97
N THR A 384 -3.22 -32.67 22.55
CA THR A 384 -3.97 -32.12 21.42
C THR A 384 -3.08 -31.24 20.53
N TYR A 385 -3.55 -30.96 19.32
CA TYR A 385 -2.89 -30.18 18.28
C TYR A 385 -3.54 -28.79 18.14
N ALA A 386 -4.18 -28.28 19.19
CA ALA A 386 -4.99 -27.07 19.14
C ALA A 386 -4.22 -25.78 18.81
N PHE A 387 -2.90 -25.74 19.06
CA PHE A 387 -2.04 -24.58 18.77
C PHE A 387 -1.15 -24.90 17.58
N ASP A 388 -1.38 -24.23 16.43
CA ASP A 388 -0.57 -24.36 15.21
C ASP A 388 -0.27 -25.80 14.78
N TYR A 389 -1.20 -26.72 15.08
CA TYR A 389 -1.05 -28.15 14.83
C TYR A 389 0.23 -28.77 15.43
N GLN A 390 0.68 -28.27 16.59
CA GLN A 390 1.75 -28.86 17.38
C GLN A 390 1.18 -29.70 18.53
N PRO A 391 1.68 -30.94 18.74
CA PRO A 391 1.21 -31.79 19.83
C PRO A 391 1.64 -31.22 21.18
N LEU A 392 0.67 -30.87 22.02
CA LEU A 392 0.89 -30.33 23.35
C LEU A 392 0.09 -31.12 24.38
N ALA A 393 0.80 -31.67 25.36
CA ALA A 393 0.23 -32.42 26.48
C ALA A 393 -0.01 -31.52 27.70
N GLY A 394 -1.13 -31.71 28.38
CA GLY A 394 -1.43 -31.04 29.64
C GLY A 394 -2.92 -31.10 30.02
N PRO A 395 -3.32 -30.49 31.15
CA PRO A 395 -4.71 -30.37 31.57
C PRO A 395 -5.44 -29.30 30.75
N TRP A 396 -5.85 -29.64 29.52
CA TRP A 396 -6.44 -28.70 28.57
C TRP A 396 -7.71 -27.98 29.06
N SER A 397 -8.43 -28.54 30.03
CA SER A 397 -9.55 -27.87 30.71
C SER A 397 -9.17 -26.58 31.45
N GLU A 398 -7.90 -26.37 31.76
CA GLU A 398 -7.38 -25.14 32.38
C GLU A 398 -7.01 -24.08 31.32
N VAL A 399 -6.88 -24.50 30.05
CA VAL A 399 -6.48 -23.68 28.91
C VAL A 399 -7.69 -23.19 28.13
N VAL A 400 -8.65 -24.08 27.86
CA VAL A 400 -9.91 -23.81 27.13
C VAL A 400 -11.09 -24.49 27.81
N ASP A 401 -12.30 -23.97 27.62
CA ASP A 401 -13.51 -24.52 28.26
C ASP A 401 -14.13 -25.67 27.43
N GLY A 402 -13.97 -25.64 26.11
CA GLY A 402 -14.40 -26.71 25.21
C GLY A 402 -13.74 -26.66 23.84
N PHE A 403 -13.90 -27.73 23.08
CA PHE A 403 -13.41 -27.87 21.72
C PHE A 403 -14.51 -28.16 20.73
N LEU A 404 -14.36 -27.61 19.53
CA LEU A 404 -15.05 -28.04 18.33
C LEU A 404 -14.08 -28.78 17.41
N PHE A 405 -14.32 -30.06 17.21
CA PHE A 405 -13.51 -30.92 16.35
C PHE A 405 -14.09 -31.02 14.94
N PHE A 406 -13.20 -30.88 13.96
CA PHE A 406 -13.47 -31.09 12.54
C PHE A 406 -12.73 -32.35 12.08
N ARG A 407 -13.45 -33.33 11.52
CA ARG A 407 -12.83 -34.53 10.96
C ARG A 407 -11.82 -34.17 9.85
N SER A 408 -12.12 -33.13 9.07
CA SER A 408 -11.21 -32.55 8.07
C SER A 408 -11.42 -31.04 7.98
N VAL A 409 -10.34 -30.28 7.79
CA VAL A 409 -10.36 -28.86 7.45
C VAL A 409 -10.01 -28.62 5.98
N ALA A 410 -10.42 -27.46 5.47
CA ALA A 410 -10.10 -27.01 4.12
C ALA A 410 -9.74 -25.51 4.13
N PRO A 411 -8.88 -25.03 3.20
CA PRO A 411 -8.53 -23.62 3.12
C PRO A 411 -9.73 -22.72 2.79
N PRO A 412 -9.72 -21.44 3.21
CA PRO A 412 -10.76 -20.47 2.90
C PRO A 412 -10.83 -20.16 1.41
N HIS A 413 -12.05 -19.88 0.94
CA HIS A 413 -12.29 -19.45 -0.43
C HIS A 413 -12.12 -17.92 -0.55
N PRO A 414 -11.64 -17.39 -1.68
CA PRO A 414 -11.56 -15.95 -1.90
C PRO A 414 -12.96 -15.32 -1.96
N ALA A 415 -13.14 -14.15 -1.36
CA ALA A 415 -14.38 -13.38 -1.46
C ALA A 415 -14.64 -12.89 -2.91
N VAL A 416 -15.91 -12.86 -3.33
CA VAL A 416 -16.35 -12.38 -4.66
C VAL A 416 -16.70 -10.87 -4.59
N PRO A 417 -16.27 -10.01 -5.53
CA PRO A 417 -16.63 -8.59 -5.55
C PRO A 417 -18.13 -8.34 -5.88
N ASP A 418 -18.78 -7.42 -5.17
CA ASP A 418 -20.18 -7.01 -5.41
C ASP A 418 -20.32 -6.18 -6.72
N SER A 419 -21.17 -6.62 -7.65
CA SER A 419 -21.34 -6.04 -8.99
C SER A 419 -22.57 -5.13 -9.20
N THR A 420 -23.36 -4.87 -8.15
CA THR A 420 -24.73 -4.33 -8.29
C THR A 420 -24.87 -2.80 -8.26
N ALA A 421 -23.79 -2.03 -8.09
CA ALA A 421 -23.88 -0.57 -7.90
C ALA A 421 -23.92 0.29 -9.20
N GLY A 422 -23.74 -0.30 -10.39
CA GLY A 422 -23.46 0.45 -11.64
C GLY A 422 -24.66 0.77 -12.55
N ALA A 423 -25.82 0.15 -12.36
CA ALA A 423 -26.84 0.08 -13.42
C ALA A 423 -27.76 1.32 -13.59
N ALA A 424 -27.81 2.25 -12.62
CA ALA A 424 -28.82 3.32 -12.63
C ALA A 424 -28.47 4.57 -13.48
N ALA A 425 -27.22 4.72 -13.93
CA ALA A 425 -26.73 5.99 -14.49
C ALA A 425 -26.73 6.08 -16.04
N ALA A 426 -27.05 5.01 -16.76
CA ALA A 426 -26.74 4.88 -18.19
C ALA A 426 -27.80 5.44 -19.17
N VAL A 427 -28.98 5.88 -18.72
CA VAL A 427 -30.14 6.08 -19.62
C VAL A 427 -30.23 7.49 -20.25
N VAL A 428 -29.40 8.47 -19.87
CA VAL A 428 -29.67 9.89 -20.22
C VAL A 428 -28.75 10.47 -21.32
N ALA A 429 -27.67 9.81 -21.74
CA ALA A 429 -26.59 10.50 -22.47
C ALA A 429 -26.54 10.28 -24.01
N ALA A 430 -27.61 9.77 -24.64
CA ALA A 430 -27.65 9.52 -26.08
C ALA A 430 -28.30 10.67 -26.87
N ALA A 431 -27.60 11.78 -27.05
CA ALA A 431 -27.86 12.73 -28.15
C ALA A 431 -26.63 13.63 -28.40
N ASP A 432 -26.34 13.87 -29.68
CA ASP A 432 -25.38 14.82 -30.26
C ASP A 432 -23.89 14.44 -30.35
N THR A 433 -23.55 13.88 -31.51
CA THR A 433 -22.21 13.84 -32.08
C THR A 433 -22.21 14.57 -33.44
N THR A 434 -21.39 15.61 -33.60
CA THR A 434 -20.55 15.85 -34.80
C THR A 434 -19.64 17.07 -34.58
N ALA A 435 -18.32 16.89 -34.61
CA ALA A 435 -17.37 17.87 -35.17
C ALA A 435 -15.97 17.26 -35.31
N THR A 436 -15.38 17.52 -36.47
CA THR A 436 -14.17 16.91 -37.06
C THR A 436 -12.85 17.54 -36.64
N ALA A 437 -11.79 16.73 -36.73
CA ALA A 437 -10.41 17.01 -36.36
C ALA A 437 -9.66 17.97 -37.32
N VAL A 438 -8.67 18.69 -36.79
CA VAL A 438 -7.61 19.35 -37.56
C VAL A 438 -6.25 18.79 -37.12
N ALA A 439 -5.49 18.31 -38.09
CA ALA A 439 -4.17 17.71 -37.93
C ALA A 439 -3.05 18.73 -38.21
N ALA A 440 -1.92 18.62 -37.50
CA ALA A 440 -0.64 19.16 -37.96
C ALA A 440 0.51 18.18 -37.63
N ARG A 441 1.34 17.93 -38.64
CA ARG A 441 2.36 16.86 -38.75
C ARG A 441 3.71 17.23 -38.12
N ALA A 442 4.44 16.19 -37.75
CA ALA A 442 5.79 16.17 -37.17
C ALA A 442 6.92 16.00 -38.22
N ALA A 443 8.17 16.26 -37.81
CA ALA A 443 9.40 15.73 -38.45
C ALA A 443 10.57 15.61 -37.43
N PRO A 444 11.54 14.68 -37.62
CA PRO A 444 12.22 13.91 -36.57
C PRO A 444 13.76 14.13 -36.42
N PRO A 445 14.42 13.51 -35.41
CA PRO A 445 15.74 13.92 -34.93
C PRO A 445 16.89 12.91 -35.17
N GLY A 446 18.14 13.37 -35.05
CA GLY A 446 19.31 12.48 -35.09
C GLY A 446 20.57 12.99 -34.40
N SER A 447 20.80 12.55 -33.15
CA SER A 447 22.08 12.09 -32.56
C SER A 447 23.31 13.02 -32.45
N LEU A 448 23.88 13.04 -31.23
CA LEU A 448 25.16 13.65 -30.81
C LEU A 448 25.86 12.77 -29.77
N ASN A 449 27.18 12.86 -29.73
CA ASN A 449 27.99 12.99 -28.51
C ASN A 449 29.42 13.38 -28.93
N PRO A 450 30.24 14.09 -28.11
CA PRO A 450 30.91 13.41 -26.98
C PRO A 450 31.35 14.28 -25.76
N ALA A 451 31.53 13.62 -24.62
CA ALA A 451 32.38 14.02 -23.47
C ALA A 451 33.84 13.54 -23.69
N ALA A 452 34.90 13.82 -22.91
CA ALA A 452 35.41 14.87 -22.03
C ALA A 452 36.89 14.47 -21.76
N GLY A 453 37.82 15.40 -21.50
CA GLY A 453 39.17 15.02 -21.04
C GLY A 453 40.16 16.18 -20.92
N ARG A 454 40.81 16.27 -19.74
CA ARG A 454 41.84 17.24 -19.33
C ARG A 454 43.21 16.91 -19.96
N GLY A 455 44.03 17.94 -20.16
CA GLY A 455 45.33 17.87 -20.84
C GLY A 455 46.53 17.51 -19.95
N GLY A 456 47.67 17.35 -20.63
CA GLY A 456 49.00 17.13 -20.06
C GLY A 456 50.12 16.94 -21.11
N ALA A 457 50.33 17.97 -21.94
CA ALA A 457 51.57 18.45 -22.58
C ALA A 457 52.60 17.53 -23.32
N LEU A 458 52.87 17.94 -24.57
CA LEU A 458 54.16 18.16 -25.26
C LEU A 458 54.48 17.39 -26.57
N VAL A 459 54.96 18.21 -27.52
CA VAL A 459 55.82 17.96 -28.71
C VAL A 459 55.17 17.84 -30.10
N ARG A 460 55.26 18.99 -30.80
CA ARG A 460 55.57 19.29 -32.21
C ARG A 460 54.83 18.60 -33.37
N ALA A 461 54.14 19.50 -34.09
CA ALA A 461 53.73 19.57 -35.48
C ALA A 461 54.39 18.65 -36.53
N ALA A 462 53.52 18.08 -37.38
CA ALA A 462 53.69 18.06 -38.83
C ALA A 462 52.33 18.32 -39.50
N ALA A 463 52.33 19.23 -40.49
CA ALA A 463 51.24 19.49 -41.43
C ALA A 463 51.05 18.28 -42.37
N ALA A 464 49.97 18.02 -43.10
CA ALA A 464 48.70 18.65 -43.41
C ALA A 464 47.75 17.57 -43.99
N ALA A 465 46.43 17.77 -43.89
CA ALA A 465 45.47 17.55 -44.98
C ALA A 465 44.10 18.11 -44.53
N PRO A 466 43.30 18.74 -45.43
CA PRO A 466 41.99 19.24 -45.07
C PRO A 466 41.02 18.05 -44.96
N ASP A 467 40.44 17.82 -43.77
CA ASP A 467 39.33 16.88 -43.64
C ASP A 467 38.01 17.57 -43.98
N VAL A 468 37.29 16.99 -44.93
CA VAL A 468 36.13 17.54 -45.64
C VAL A 468 34.82 17.05 -44.98
N SER A 469 34.76 17.03 -43.65
CA SER A 469 33.61 16.47 -42.91
C SER A 469 32.63 17.51 -42.33
N GLY A 470 32.93 18.81 -42.39
CA GLY A 470 31.95 19.90 -42.17
C GLY A 470 31.31 20.05 -40.77
N VAL A 471 31.60 19.17 -39.79
CA VAL A 471 31.04 19.18 -38.43
C VAL A 471 32.11 19.56 -37.40
N ARG A 472 31.86 20.57 -36.55
CA ARG A 472 32.78 21.02 -35.48
C ARG A 472 32.13 21.05 -34.09
N THR A 473 32.92 20.91 -33.04
CA THR A 473 32.43 20.97 -31.65
C THR A 473 32.28 22.42 -31.17
N VAL A 474 31.05 22.89 -31.06
CA VAL A 474 30.66 24.17 -30.45
C VAL A 474 30.60 23.98 -28.93
N ARG A 475 31.35 24.80 -28.19
CA ARG A 475 31.34 24.81 -26.72
C ARG A 475 30.65 26.09 -26.24
N GLY A 476 29.99 26.02 -25.08
CA GLY A 476 29.32 27.18 -24.54
C GLY A 476 28.92 27.04 -23.08
N GLN A 477 28.39 28.13 -22.54
CA GLN A 477 27.89 28.19 -21.17
C GLN A 477 26.53 28.90 -21.13
N VAL A 478 25.57 28.25 -20.48
CA VAL A 478 24.24 28.78 -20.20
C VAL A 478 24.29 29.49 -18.85
N LEU A 479 23.98 30.79 -18.87
CA LEU A 479 24.04 31.66 -17.70
C LEU A 479 22.67 32.26 -17.43
N ASP A 480 22.37 32.52 -16.16
CA ASP A 480 21.22 33.34 -15.80
C ASP A 480 21.51 34.78 -16.25
N ALA A 481 20.58 35.38 -17.01
CA ALA A 481 20.78 36.70 -17.58
C ALA A 481 20.92 37.82 -16.52
N ARG A 482 20.38 37.63 -15.31
CA ARG A 482 20.46 38.59 -14.19
C ARG A 482 21.66 38.32 -13.28
N SER A 483 21.80 37.10 -12.79
CA SER A 483 22.82 36.76 -11.78
C SER A 483 24.16 36.35 -12.38
N ARG A 484 24.21 36.05 -13.68
CA ARG A 484 25.37 35.50 -14.39
C ARG A 484 25.87 34.16 -13.84
N ALA A 485 25.13 33.52 -12.94
CA ALA A 485 25.41 32.18 -12.45
C ALA A 485 25.14 31.14 -13.56
N GLY A 486 25.88 30.02 -13.54
CA GLY A 486 25.63 28.92 -14.48
C GLY A 486 24.25 28.33 -14.25
N VAL A 487 23.43 28.25 -15.30
CA VAL A 487 22.11 27.60 -15.22
C VAL A 487 22.34 26.09 -15.35
N PRO A 488 22.24 25.33 -14.25
CA PRO A 488 22.62 23.94 -14.27
C PRO A 488 21.59 23.15 -15.09
N TYR A 489 22.08 22.19 -15.88
CA TYR A 489 21.23 21.21 -16.58
C TYR A 489 20.25 21.81 -17.60
N ALA A 490 20.53 23.01 -18.11
CA ALA A 490 19.80 23.59 -19.23
C ALA A 490 19.92 22.70 -20.48
N SER A 491 18.81 22.48 -21.17
CA SER A 491 18.77 21.76 -22.45
C SER A 491 19.21 22.69 -23.57
N VAL A 492 20.17 22.28 -24.39
CA VAL A 492 20.66 23.01 -25.57
C VAL A 492 20.40 22.13 -26.78
N VAL A 493 19.45 22.50 -27.63
CA VAL A 493 18.97 21.67 -28.74
C VAL A 493 19.02 22.43 -30.06
N VAL A 494 19.31 21.76 -31.17
CA VAL A 494 19.10 22.28 -32.52
C VAL A 494 17.62 22.09 -32.84
N PRO A 495 16.85 23.17 -33.07
CA PRO A 495 15.42 23.10 -33.34
C PRO A 495 15.10 22.14 -34.49
N GLY A 496 14.11 21.26 -34.29
CA GLY A 496 13.63 20.35 -35.33
C GLY A 496 14.56 19.20 -35.73
N GLN A 497 15.76 19.09 -35.15
CA GLN A 497 16.72 18.04 -35.48
C GLN A 497 16.98 17.07 -34.32
N GLY A 498 16.41 17.31 -33.14
CA GLY A 498 16.65 16.62 -31.85
C GLY A 498 18.10 16.22 -31.59
N LYS A 499 19.02 17.01 -32.15
CA LYS A 499 20.42 17.09 -31.79
C LYS A 499 20.47 18.08 -30.64
N GLY A 500 20.66 17.63 -29.41
CA GLY A 500 20.98 18.51 -28.30
C GLY A 500 21.92 17.90 -27.28
N THR A 501 22.37 18.73 -26.37
CA THR A 501 23.15 18.36 -25.19
C THR A 501 22.51 18.99 -23.97
N THR A 502 22.91 18.55 -22.78
CA THR A 502 22.50 19.16 -21.53
C THR A 502 23.71 19.79 -20.87
N ALA A 503 23.55 21.01 -20.39
CA ALA A 503 24.58 21.70 -19.65
C ALA A 503 24.90 20.97 -18.33
N ASN A 504 26.15 21.03 -17.88
CA ASN A 504 26.54 20.46 -16.58
C ASN A 504 26.06 21.35 -15.41
N ALA A 505 26.46 21.01 -14.18
CA ALA A 505 26.11 21.76 -12.97
C ALA A 505 26.61 23.22 -12.96
N GLN A 506 27.57 23.57 -13.82
CA GLN A 506 28.09 24.93 -13.99
C GLN A 506 27.51 25.62 -15.23
N GLY A 507 26.49 25.04 -15.87
CA GLY A 507 25.88 25.57 -17.08
C GLY A 507 26.69 25.34 -18.37
N ARG A 508 27.80 24.59 -18.33
CA ARG A 508 28.64 24.36 -19.51
C ARG A 508 28.17 23.21 -20.38
N PHE A 509 28.23 23.38 -21.69
CA PHE A 509 27.82 22.39 -22.68
C PHE A 509 28.82 22.28 -23.83
N ALA A 510 28.77 21.15 -24.54
CA ALA A 510 29.52 20.93 -25.78
C ALA A 510 28.64 20.17 -26.78
N LEU A 511 28.67 20.60 -28.05
CA LEU A 511 27.73 20.17 -29.08
C LEU A 511 28.41 20.15 -30.46
N SER A 512 28.47 18.99 -31.13
CA SER A 512 29.09 18.87 -32.47
C SER A 512 28.11 19.20 -33.59
N LEU A 513 28.34 20.30 -34.31
CA LEU A 513 27.42 20.91 -35.28
C LEU A 513 28.15 21.41 -36.55
N PRO A 514 27.52 21.37 -37.73
CA PRO A 514 28.07 21.97 -38.94
C PRO A 514 27.83 23.49 -38.98
N GLY A 515 28.80 24.27 -39.49
CA GLY A 515 28.63 25.71 -39.76
C GLY A 515 27.97 26.53 -38.62
N PRO A 516 27.53 27.77 -38.87
CA PRO A 516 26.59 28.44 -37.98
C PRO A 516 25.23 27.72 -38.05
N THR A 517 24.79 27.16 -36.91
CA THR A 517 23.56 26.39 -36.74
C THR A 517 22.71 27.04 -35.63
N PRO A 518 21.40 27.22 -35.82
CA PRO A 518 20.51 27.72 -34.79
C PRO A 518 20.39 26.72 -33.62
N LEU A 519 20.44 27.24 -32.40
CA LEU A 519 20.35 26.52 -31.14
C LEU A 519 19.24 27.12 -30.28
N GLN A 520 18.39 26.28 -29.74
CA GLN A 520 17.37 26.59 -28.75
C GLN A 520 17.82 26.09 -27.38
N VAL A 521 17.82 26.97 -26.39
CA VAL A 521 18.27 26.67 -25.02
C VAL A 521 17.12 26.90 -24.05
N SER A 522 16.81 25.91 -23.22
CA SER A 522 15.70 25.97 -22.26
C SER A 522 16.06 25.37 -20.90
N SER A 523 15.58 25.99 -19.82
CA SER A 523 15.69 25.47 -18.46
C SER A 523 14.45 25.85 -17.67
N LEU A 524 14.05 25.01 -16.71
CA LEU A 524 12.86 25.25 -15.90
C LEU A 524 13.00 26.57 -15.13
N GLY A 525 12.02 27.48 -15.28
CA GLY A 525 12.05 28.83 -14.70
C GLY A 525 12.64 29.91 -15.61
N TYR A 526 13.04 29.57 -16.84
CA TYR A 526 13.66 30.50 -17.80
C TYR A 526 12.93 30.52 -19.14
N ALA A 527 12.99 31.66 -19.84
CA ALA A 527 12.52 31.76 -21.22
C ALA A 527 13.45 30.97 -22.12
N THR A 528 12.87 30.26 -23.08
CA THR A 528 13.63 29.61 -24.13
C THR A 528 14.37 30.67 -24.96
N ALA A 529 15.69 30.54 -25.10
CA ALA A 529 16.50 31.40 -25.95
C ALA A 529 16.83 30.69 -27.27
N VAL A 530 16.85 31.43 -28.39
CA VAL A 530 17.34 30.93 -29.69
C VAL A 530 18.57 31.73 -30.09
N VAL A 531 19.70 31.05 -30.30
CA VAL A 531 21.02 31.64 -30.58
C VAL A 531 21.69 30.95 -31.77
N GLN A 532 22.62 31.60 -32.46
CA GLN A 532 23.38 31.00 -33.56
C GLN A 532 24.74 30.50 -33.05
N SER A 533 25.16 29.31 -33.46
CA SER A 533 26.52 28.85 -33.16
C SER A 533 27.57 29.71 -33.91
N PRO A 534 28.71 30.04 -33.28
CA PRO A 534 29.76 30.89 -33.86
C PRO A 534 30.42 30.21 -35.05
N ARG A 535 30.92 30.99 -36.03
CA ARG A 535 31.60 30.49 -37.26
C ARG A 535 32.98 29.86 -37.00
N GLY A 536 33.64 30.23 -35.90
CA GLY A 536 34.94 29.71 -35.45
C GLY A 536 34.86 28.84 -34.19
N ASN A 537 35.97 28.72 -33.46
CA ASN A 537 36.09 27.95 -32.21
C ASN A 537 35.78 28.77 -30.94
N GLU A 538 35.06 29.88 -31.09
CA GLU A 538 34.70 30.77 -29.98
C GLU A 538 33.67 30.10 -29.05
N GLU A 539 33.73 30.40 -27.75
CA GLU A 539 32.82 29.85 -26.75
C GLU A 539 31.49 30.61 -26.74
N LEU A 540 30.39 29.91 -26.96
CA LEU A 540 29.04 30.48 -27.04
C LEU A 540 28.46 30.74 -25.64
N THR A 541 28.29 32.00 -25.27
CA THR A 541 27.58 32.36 -24.03
C THR A 541 26.09 32.53 -24.31
N VAL A 542 25.24 31.81 -23.59
CA VAL A 542 23.78 31.87 -23.74
C VAL A 542 23.15 32.40 -22.45
N PRO A 543 22.82 33.70 -22.37
CA PRO A 543 22.07 34.24 -21.24
C PRO A 543 20.59 33.81 -21.36
N LEU A 544 20.11 33.03 -20.41
CA LEU A 544 18.69 32.74 -20.26
C LEU A 544 18.04 33.77 -19.35
N THR A 545 17.03 34.46 -19.86
CA THR A 545 16.23 35.38 -19.06
C THR A 545 15.30 34.56 -18.17
N PRO A 546 15.34 34.72 -16.83
CA PRO A 546 14.33 34.12 -15.96
C PRO A 546 12.94 34.52 -16.46
N SER A 547 12.11 33.53 -16.78
CA SER A 547 10.76 33.75 -17.29
C SER A 547 9.77 33.29 -16.25
N ALA A 548 9.27 34.26 -15.51
CA ALA A 548 7.83 34.24 -15.24
C ALA A 548 7.18 34.48 -16.60
N TYR A 549 6.48 33.48 -17.14
CA TYR A 549 5.76 33.61 -18.41
C TYR A 549 5.06 34.96 -18.47
N ALA A 550 5.40 35.80 -19.46
CA ALA A 550 4.58 36.95 -19.78
C ALA A 550 3.21 36.41 -20.23
N LEU A 551 2.19 36.80 -19.47
CA LEU A 551 0.81 36.39 -19.65
C LEU A 551 0.26 37.10 -20.90
N ASP A 552 -0.28 36.33 -21.84
CA ASP A 552 -1.29 36.88 -22.74
C ASP A 552 -2.54 37.22 -21.93
N GLU A 553 -3.26 38.24 -22.40
CA GLU A 553 -4.25 39.03 -21.68
C GLU A 553 -5.17 38.20 -20.78
N VAL A 554 -4.97 38.40 -19.47
CA VAL A 554 -5.75 37.79 -18.40
C VAL A 554 -7.12 38.45 -18.39
N ARG A 555 -8.18 37.71 -18.75
CA ARG A 555 -9.53 38.07 -18.28
C ARG A 555 -9.59 37.75 -16.80
N VAL A 556 -9.31 38.76 -15.96
CA VAL A 556 -9.49 38.66 -14.52
C VAL A 556 -11.01 38.75 -14.27
N PRO A 557 -11.71 37.66 -13.88
CA PRO A 557 -13.02 37.81 -13.29
C PRO A 557 -12.89 38.73 -12.06
N THR A 558 -13.87 39.59 -11.82
CA THR A 558 -13.87 40.59 -10.74
C THR A 558 -13.61 40.01 -9.34
N VAL A 559 -13.72 38.68 -9.18
CA VAL A 559 -13.10 37.88 -8.10
C VAL A 559 -12.61 36.53 -8.69
N PRO A 560 -11.31 36.20 -8.68
CA PRO A 560 -10.83 34.89 -9.11
C PRO A 560 -11.28 33.77 -8.13
N PRO A 561 -11.73 32.61 -8.64
CA PRO A 561 -12.15 31.49 -7.79
C PRO A 561 -10.99 30.98 -6.93
N SER A 562 -11.30 30.59 -5.69
CA SER A 562 -10.30 30.07 -4.75
C SER A 562 -9.65 28.80 -5.31
N PRO A 563 -8.31 28.67 -5.31
CA PRO A 563 -7.62 27.44 -5.73
C PRO A 563 -8.08 26.21 -4.94
N LEU A 564 -8.39 26.40 -3.65
CA LEU A 564 -8.94 25.36 -2.80
C LEU A 564 -10.34 24.93 -3.25
N ALA A 565 -11.20 25.89 -3.58
CA ALA A 565 -12.56 25.60 -4.07
C ALA A 565 -12.51 24.84 -5.40
N ILE A 566 -11.63 25.25 -6.33
CA ILE A 566 -11.45 24.54 -7.61
C ILE A 566 -11.03 23.09 -7.35
N MET A 567 -10.06 22.84 -6.46
CA MET A 567 -9.63 21.48 -6.13
C MET A 567 -10.72 20.67 -5.41
N GLN A 568 -11.53 21.29 -4.55
CA GLN A 568 -12.68 20.63 -3.93
C GLN A 568 -13.71 20.22 -4.99
N ASP A 569 -13.98 21.07 -5.98
CA ASP A 569 -14.86 20.74 -7.09
C ASP A 569 -14.27 19.67 -8.02
N VAL A 570 -12.95 19.69 -8.27
CA VAL A 570 -12.26 18.59 -8.98
C VAL A 570 -12.54 17.26 -8.27
N ILE A 571 -12.26 17.19 -6.97
CA ILE A 571 -12.40 15.95 -6.18
C ILE A 571 -13.85 15.50 -6.12
N LYS A 572 -14.79 16.43 -5.89
CA LYS A 572 -16.23 16.16 -5.90
C LYS A 572 -16.70 15.57 -7.24
N ASN A 573 -16.13 16.03 -8.35
CA ASN A 573 -16.49 15.56 -9.69
C ASN A 573 -15.70 14.33 -10.16
N VAL A 574 -14.69 13.84 -9.42
CA VAL A 574 -13.93 12.64 -9.80
C VAL A 574 -14.83 11.43 -10.10
N PRO A 575 -15.84 11.09 -9.27
CA PRO A 575 -16.73 9.94 -9.54
C PRO A 575 -17.55 10.06 -10.83
N ALA A 576 -17.89 11.28 -11.24
CA ALA A 576 -18.62 11.57 -12.47
C ALA A 576 -17.68 11.61 -13.69
N ASN A 577 -16.50 12.20 -13.53
CA ASN A 577 -15.57 12.45 -14.63
C ASN A 577 -14.70 11.25 -14.97
N TYR A 578 -14.36 10.36 -14.03
CA TYR A 578 -13.38 9.28 -14.23
C TYR A 578 -13.98 7.91 -13.92
N GLU A 579 -13.42 6.85 -14.51
CA GLU A 579 -13.92 5.47 -14.31
C GLU A 579 -13.76 5.01 -12.86
N GLN A 580 -14.85 4.51 -12.29
CA GLN A 580 -14.93 4.04 -10.90
C GLN A 580 -15.01 2.52 -10.80
N GLN A 581 -15.47 1.86 -11.87
CA GLN A 581 -15.58 0.41 -11.96
C GLN A 581 -14.27 -0.23 -12.44
N ASP A 582 -14.26 -1.55 -12.48
CA ASP A 582 -13.21 -2.31 -13.16
C ASP A 582 -13.19 -1.92 -14.64
N TYR A 583 -12.00 -1.63 -15.17
CA TYR A 583 -11.83 -1.34 -16.60
C TYR A 583 -10.54 -1.93 -17.14
N ALA A 584 -10.44 -1.98 -18.47
CA ALA A 584 -9.21 -2.34 -19.15
C ALA A 584 -8.81 -1.31 -20.21
N THR A 585 -7.52 -1.24 -20.46
CA THR A 585 -6.93 -0.38 -21.48
C THR A 585 -5.79 -1.13 -22.18
N GLU A 586 -5.67 -0.94 -23.49
CA GLU A 586 -4.40 -1.23 -24.16
C GLU A 586 -3.37 -0.20 -23.71
N VAL A 587 -2.14 -0.63 -23.48
CA VAL A 587 -1.01 0.21 -23.09
C VAL A 587 0.14 -0.04 -24.06
N TYR A 588 0.49 0.98 -24.83
CA TYR A 588 1.80 1.03 -25.50
C TYR A 588 2.80 1.69 -24.54
N ALA A 589 3.90 1.01 -24.25
CA ALA A 589 4.98 1.55 -23.44
C ALA A 589 6.29 1.59 -24.23
N HIS A 590 6.94 2.75 -24.28
CA HIS A 590 8.30 2.91 -24.78
C HIS A 590 9.21 3.30 -23.63
N ARG A 591 10.26 2.50 -23.39
CA ARG A 591 11.15 2.64 -22.24
C ARG A 591 12.59 2.74 -22.68
N ARG A 592 13.32 3.70 -22.11
CA ARG A 592 14.75 3.90 -22.33
C ARG A 592 15.46 4.04 -20.98
N ILE A 593 16.56 3.34 -20.81
CA ILE A 593 17.40 3.39 -19.62
C ILE A 593 18.85 3.55 -20.07
N SER A 594 19.48 4.58 -19.57
CA SER A 594 20.88 4.91 -19.84
C SER A 594 21.66 5.02 -18.55
N ASN A 595 22.94 4.63 -18.60
CA ASN A 595 23.91 4.99 -17.58
C ASN A 595 24.87 6.01 -18.19
N PHE A 596 24.75 7.25 -17.75
CA PHE A 596 25.47 8.40 -18.26
C PHE A 596 25.25 8.61 -19.77
N ASP A 597 26.24 8.26 -20.60
CA ASP A 597 26.22 8.36 -22.06
C ASP A 597 25.86 7.03 -22.76
N THR A 598 25.74 5.95 -22.00
CA THR A 598 25.59 4.61 -22.53
C THR A 598 24.15 4.14 -22.38
N LEU A 599 23.45 4.00 -23.50
CA LEU A 599 22.14 3.33 -23.54
C LEU A 599 22.30 1.87 -23.11
N ARG A 600 21.63 1.51 -22.01
CA ARG A 600 21.65 0.16 -21.42
C ARG A 600 20.49 -0.69 -21.92
N TYR A 601 19.31 -0.08 -22.04
CA TYR A 601 18.10 -0.77 -22.44
C TYR A 601 17.15 0.19 -23.16
N GLU A 602 16.58 -0.29 -24.27
CA GLU A 602 15.50 0.37 -24.99
C GLU A 602 14.53 -0.70 -25.48
N ALA A 603 13.26 -0.54 -25.15
CA ALA A 603 12.23 -1.48 -25.57
C ALA A 603 10.88 -0.79 -25.74
N GLU A 604 10.08 -1.35 -26.64
CA GLU A 604 8.66 -1.06 -26.76
C GLU A 604 7.82 -2.30 -26.43
N THR A 605 6.67 -2.08 -25.79
CA THR A 605 5.71 -3.12 -25.45
C THR A 605 4.29 -2.67 -25.74
N VAL A 606 3.43 -3.62 -26.10
CA VAL A 606 1.98 -3.44 -26.16
C VAL A 606 1.36 -4.50 -25.25
N GLY A 607 0.48 -4.08 -24.37
CA GLY A 607 -0.20 -4.99 -23.45
C GLY A 607 -1.60 -4.54 -23.09
N ARG A 608 -2.32 -5.42 -22.41
CA ARG A 608 -3.62 -5.14 -21.79
C ARG A 608 -3.41 -4.88 -20.31
N LEU A 609 -3.82 -3.71 -19.84
CA LEU A 609 -3.82 -3.36 -18.42
C LEU A 609 -5.26 -3.41 -17.90
N ARG A 610 -5.51 -4.23 -16.89
CA ARG A 610 -6.76 -4.24 -16.13
C ARG A 610 -6.57 -3.45 -14.84
N VAL A 611 -7.50 -2.55 -14.56
CA VAL A 611 -7.48 -1.69 -13.37
C VAL A 611 -8.73 -1.99 -12.53
N PRO A 612 -8.59 -2.55 -11.32
CA PRO A 612 -9.71 -2.77 -10.42
C PRO A 612 -10.38 -1.47 -9.94
N ALA A 613 -11.67 -1.52 -9.67
CA ALA A 613 -12.50 -0.45 -9.12
C ALA A 613 -11.89 0.13 -7.85
N GLY A 614 -11.38 -0.72 -6.97
CA GLY A 614 -10.73 -0.35 -5.70
C GLY A 614 -9.26 0.06 -5.80
N TYR A 615 -8.64 0.08 -6.99
CA TYR A 615 -7.23 0.46 -7.13
C TYR A 615 -7.02 1.95 -6.82
N ARG A 616 -6.41 2.24 -5.66
CA ARG A 616 -6.15 3.61 -5.16
C ARG A 616 -4.70 3.84 -4.70
N HIS A 617 -3.92 2.78 -4.52
CA HIS A 617 -2.57 2.86 -3.99
C HIS A 617 -1.59 2.17 -4.94
N PHE A 618 -0.71 2.95 -5.58
CA PHE A 618 0.28 2.38 -6.50
C PHE A 618 1.35 1.53 -5.81
N THR A 619 1.51 1.72 -4.50
CA THR A 619 2.31 0.88 -3.61
C THR A 619 1.52 -0.32 -3.09
N GLY A 620 0.33 -0.65 -3.61
CA GLY A 620 -0.44 -1.81 -3.18
C GLY A 620 -1.13 -1.69 -1.82
N GLY A 621 -1.25 -0.48 -1.25
CA GLY A 621 -2.05 -0.21 -0.05
C GLY A 621 -1.49 -0.83 1.23
N PHE A 622 -2.35 -1.04 2.22
CA PHE A 622 -1.97 -1.64 3.50
C PHE A 622 -1.33 -3.02 3.29
N MET A 623 -0.13 -3.23 3.86
CA MET A 623 0.70 -4.43 3.69
C MET A 623 0.93 -4.90 2.23
N MET A 624 0.84 -4.02 1.23
CA MET A 624 0.91 -4.39 -0.19
C MET A 624 -0.20 -5.38 -0.61
N ARG A 625 -1.35 -5.39 0.09
CA ARG A 625 -2.46 -6.34 -0.13
C ARG A 625 -3.73 -5.72 -0.73
N GLY A 626 -3.73 -4.41 -0.98
CA GLY A 626 -4.80 -3.75 -1.70
C GLY A 626 -4.95 -4.30 -3.13
N PRO A 627 -6.05 -3.96 -3.83
CA PRO A 627 -6.21 -4.29 -5.23
C PRO A 627 -4.99 -3.84 -6.04
N LEU A 628 -4.53 -4.65 -6.99
CA LEU A 628 -3.42 -4.35 -7.88
C LEU A 628 -3.90 -4.36 -9.33
N VAL A 629 -3.26 -3.57 -10.18
CA VAL A 629 -3.49 -3.66 -11.62
C VAL A 629 -2.84 -4.91 -12.20
N ASP A 630 -3.39 -5.43 -13.28
CA ASP A 630 -2.86 -6.59 -14.00
C ASP A 630 -2.41 -6.16 -15.40
N LEU A 631 -1.11 -6.19 -15.66
CA LEU A 631 -0.53 -5.88 -16.97
C LEU A 631 -0.13 -7.17 -17.68
N GLN A 632 -0.87 -7.51 -18.72
CA GLN A 632 -0.54 -8.61 -19.62
C GLN A 632 0.18 -8.06 -20.83
N VAL A 633 1.52 -8.17 -20.86
CA VAL A 633 2.31 -7.80 -22.03
C VAL A 633 2.05 -8.81 -23.14
N GLN A 634 1.55 -8.33 -24.29
CA GLN A 634 1.17 -9.18 -25.42
C GLN A 634 2.22 -9.14 -26.54
N GLN A 635 2.90 -8.01 -26.68
CA GLN A 635 3.93 -7.78 -27.68
C GLN A 635 5.11 -7.07 -27.03
N GLN A 636 6.33 -7.50 -27.35
CA GLN A 636 7.56 -6.87 -26.92
C GLN A 636 8.55 -6.77 -28.07
N HIS A 637 9.27 -5.67 -28.14
CA HIS A 637 10.40 -5.47 -29.05
C HIS A 637 11.52 -4.77 -28.30
N VAL A 638 12.61 -5.49 -28.09
CA VAL A 638 13.83 -4.96 -27.46
C VAL A 638 14.72 -4.39 -28.55
N LEU A 639 14.86 -3.07 -28.55
CA LEU A 639 15.59 -2.30 -29.57
C LEU A 639 17.08 -2.19 -29.23
N ALA A 640 17.41 -2.14 -27.94
CA ALA A 640 18.78 -2.16 -27.45
C ALA A 640 18.86 -2.85 -26.09
N LYS A 641 19.90 -3.67 -25.90
CA LYS A 641 20.24 -4.28 -24.61
C LYS A 641 21.75 -4.43 -24.51
N ARG A 642 22.38 -3.79 -23.51
CA ARG A 642 23.84 -3.81 -23.31
C ARG A 642 24.23 -4.10 -21.86
N GLY A 643 25.06 -5.12 -21.69
CA GLY A 643 25.59 -5.53 -20.38
C GLY A 643 24.64 -6.46 -19.63
N ALA A 644 24.86 -6.57 -18.32
CA ALA A 644 24.04 -7.39 -17.43
C ALA A 644 22.55 -6.97 -17.50
N PRO A 645 21.61 -7.89 -17.18
CA PRO A 645 20.19 -7.56 -17.11
C PRO A 645 19.98 -6.29 -16.29
N VAL A 646 19.23 -5.34 -16.85
CA VAL A 646 18.77 -4.17 -16.10
C VAL A 646 17.85 -4.69 -15.00
N GLY A 647 18.33 -4.67 -13.76
CA GLY A 647 17.57 -5.16 -12.60
C GLY A 647 16.34 -4.29 -12.34
N TRP A 648 15.37 -4.83 -11.60
CA TRP A 648 14.15 -4.12 -11.16
C TRP A 648 14.46 -2.78 -10.48
N GLU A 649 15.59 -2.70 -9.78
CA GLU A 649 16.14 -1.50 -9.10
C GLU A 649 16.34 -0.30 -10.05
N LEU A 650 16.51 -0.54 -11.36
CA LEU A 650 16.71 0.50 -12.38
C LEU A 650 15.41 0.96 -13.05
N TYR A 651 14.33 0.20 -12.84
CA TYR A 651 12.97 0.60 -13.18
C TYR A 651 12.27 1.33 -12.02
N GLY A 652 12.82 1.24 -10.80
CA GLY A 652 12.24 1.80 -9.58
C GLY A 652 12.44 3.31 -9.45
N SER A 653 11.69 4.11 -10.20
CA SER A 653 11.42 5.50 -9.84
C SER A 653 10.12 5.61 -9.03
N VAL A 654 10.04 6.64 -8.20
CA VAL A 654 8.99 6.83 -7.18
C VAL A 654 7.57 6.91 -7.76
N GLN A 655 7.41 7.40 -8.99
CA GLN A 655 6.20 7.38 -9.81
C GLN A 655 6.63 7.31 -11.28
N ASN A 656 5.78 6.86 -12.21
CA ASN A 656 5.87 6.93 -13.69
C ASN A 656 6.42 5.74 -14.48
N SER A 657 7.25 4.88 -13.89
CA SER A 657 7.92 3.80 -14.64
C SER A 657 6.98 2.63 -14.93
N TYR A 658 5.86 2.58 -14.22
CA TYR A 658 4.89 1.50 -14.26
C TYR A 658 3.49 2.00 -14.62
N PRO A 659 2.72 1.24 -15.42
CA PRO A 659 1.33 1.55 -15.70
C PRO A 659 0.47 1.70 -14.44
N GLU A 660 0.84 0.99 -13.37
CA GLU A 660 0.32 1.11 -11.99
C GLU A 660 0.27 2.56 -11.49
N SER A 661 1.34 3.31 -11.76
CA SER A 661 1.52 4.68 -11.24
C SER A 661 1.11 5.78 -12.24
N ALA A 662 0.48 5.42 -13.35
CA ALA A 662 0.31 6.33 -14.49
C ALA A 662 -0.89 7.29 -14.35
N ASP A 663 -1.95 6.90 -13.62
CA ASP A 663 -3.16 7.71 -13.45
C ASP A 663 -3.11 8.50 -12.12
N ALA A 664 -2.59 9.72 -12.19
CA ALA A 664 -2.42 10.58 -11.02
C ALA A 664 -3.76 10.95 -10.35
N VAL A 665 -4.84 11.15 -11.10
CA VAL A 665 -6.17 11.48 -10.53
C VAL A 665 -6.69 10.34 -9.66
N ARG A 666 -6.39 9.10 -10.05
CA ARG A 666 -6.84 7.90 -9.35
C ARG A 666 -6.02 7.58 -8.09
N ILE A 667 -4.71 7.87 -8.08
CA ILE A 667 -3.79 7.38 -7.03
C ILE A 667 -3.15 8.48 -6.16
N SER A 668 -3.11 9.73 -6.61
CA SER A 668 -2.38 10.78 -5.87
C SER A 668 -3.20 11.27 -4.68
N PRO A 669 -2.59 11.39 -3.48
CA PRO A 669 -3.24 12.01 -2.33
C PRO A 669 -3.69 13.46 -2.57
N LEU A 670 -3.17 14.15 -3.59
CA LEU A 670 -3.62 15.48 -4.00
C LEU A 670 -5.13 15.52 -4.34
N PHE A 671 -5.70 14.39 -4.77
CA PHE A 671 -7.12 14.26 -5.11
C PHE A 671 -7.97 13.70 -3.97
N VAL A 672 -7.49 13.79 -2.72
CA VAL A 672 -8.23 13.43 -1.51
C VAL A 672 -8.56 14.71 -0.73
N ALA A 673 -9.85 14.97 -0.48
CA ALA A 673 -10.32 16.26 0.01
C ALA A 673 -9.63 16.70 1.31
N ARG A 674 -9.49 15.79 2.28
CA ARG A 674 -8.84 16.09 3.57
C ARG A 674 -7.36 16.45 3.41
N ASN A 675 -6.69 15.89 2.40
CA ASN A 675 -5.26 16.08 2.19
C ASN A 675 -4.95 17.45 1.58
N LEU A 676 -5.94 18.19 1.05
CA LEU A 676 -5.72 19.53 0.50
C LEU A 676 -5.07 20.49 1.50
N ARG A 677 -5.28 20.31 2.82
CA ARG A 677 -4.62 21.10 3.87
C ARG A 677 -3.09 20.93 3.90
N ARG A 678 -2.58 19.84 3.36
CA ARG A 678 -1.14 19.50 3.26
C ARG A 678 -0.46 20.14 2.06
N PHE A 679 -1.20 20.85 1.21
CA PHE A 679 -0.67 21.51 0.02
C PHE A 679 -0.79 23.03 0.12
N THR A 680 0.19 23.71 -0.45
CA THR A 680 0.06 25.10 -0.88
C THR A 680 -0.48 25.08 -2.30
N LEU A 681 -1.67 25.67 -2.50
CA LEU A 681 -2.35 25.73 -3.79
C LEU A 681 -2.34 27.16 -4.31
N LYS A 682 -2.14 27.33 -5.62
CA LYS A 682 -2.14 28.63 -6.28
C LYS A 682 -2.84 28.54 -7.63
N LEU A 683 -3.73 29.49 -7.92
CA LEU A 683 -4.25 29.70 -9.26
C LEU A 683 -3.27 30.62 -10.00
N ASP A 684 -2.58 30.07 -10.99
CA ASP A 684 -1.59 30.82 -11.77
C ASP A 684 -2.24 31.63 -12.89
N SER A 685 -3.25 31.07 -13.56
CA SER A 685 -4.01 31.78 -14.60
C SER A 685 -5.34 31.10 -14.90
N VAL A 686 -6.27 31.87 -15.47
CA VAL A 686 -7.49 31.38 -16.14
C VAL A 686 -7.33 31.68 -17.62
N ARG A 687 -7.42 30.66 -18.49
CA ARG A 687 -7.16 30.81 -19.93
C ARG A 687 -8.35 30.34 -20.75
N GLY A 688 -8.61 31.00 -21.87
CA GLY A 688 -9.46 30.47 -22.93
C GLY A 688 -8.63 29.66 -23.90
N GLU A 689 -8.92 28.37 -24.06
CA GLU A 689 -8.41 27.52 -25.14
C GLU A 689 -9.58 27.21 -26.10
N GLY A 690 -9.75 28.02 -27.15
CA GLY A 690 -10.90 27.94 -28.04
C GLY A 690 -12.22 28.26 -27.31
N PRO A 691 -13.28 27.43 -27.40
CA PRO A 691 -14.52 27.65 -26.66
C PRO A 691 -14.45 27.25 -25.18
N GLU A 692 -13.36 26.63 -24.73
CA GLU A 692 -13.24 26.12 -23.36
C GLU A 692 -12.38 27.05 -22.50
N THR A 693 -12.77 27.22 -21.24
CA THR A 693 -11.98 27.92 -20.23
C THR A 693 -11.32 26.91 -19.31
N VAL A 694 -10.04 27.12 -19.00
CA VAL A 694 -9.20 26.24 -18.17
C VAL A 694 -8.53 27.01 -17.04
N TYR A 695 -8.43 26.36 -15.89
CA TYR A 695 -7.65 26.81 -14.74
C TYR A 695 -6.27 26.17 -14.78
N LEU A 696 -5.23 27.01 -14.69
CA LEU A 696 -3.86 26.54 -14.44
C LEU A 696 -3.57 26.70 -12.95
N LEU A 697 -3.43 25.59 -12.24
CA LEU A 697 -3.13 25.55 -10.82
C LEU A 697 -1.69 25.07 -10.61
N SER A 698 -0.98 25.66 -9.66
CA SER A 698 0.24 25.10 -9.08
C SER A 698 -0.06 24.52 -7.69
N PHE A 699 0.61 23.43 -7.35
CA PHE A 699 0.58 22.84 -6.02
C PHE A 699 2.00 22.55 -5.53
N ALA A 700 2.21 22.63 -4.23
CA ALA A 700 3.41 22.14 -3.57
C ALA A 700 3.02 21.51 -2.23
N ALA A 701 3.49 20.31 -1.94
CA ALA A 701 3.35 19.70 -0.64
C ALA A 701 4.09 20.55 0.40
N LYS A 702 3.44 20.90 1.51
CA LYS A 702 4.07 21.62 2.64
C LYS A 702 5.17 20.77 3.27
N LYS A 703 4.92 19.46 3.36
CA LYS A 703 5.90 18.39 3.61
C LYS A 703 5.58 17.22 2.70
N ALA A 704 6.61 16.64 2.10
CA ALA A 704 6.51 15.51 1.18
C ALA A 704 6.57 14.18 1.96
N ASP A 705 5.44 13.77 2.54
CA ASP A 705 5.29 12.55 3.34
C ASP A 705 4.33 11.55 2.67
N ARG A 706 4.00 10.43 3.31
CA ARG A 706 3.06 9.43 2.76
C ARG A 706 1.69 10.02 2.46
N ARG A 707 1.25 11.01 3.24
CA ARG A 707 -0.10 11.58 3.15
C ARG A 707 -0.23 12.62 2.07
N SER A 708 0.87 13.26 1.67
CA SER A 708 0.89 14.16 0.51
C SER A 708 1.35 13.46 -0.78
N THR A 709 2.18 12.41 -0.68
CA THR A 709 2.85 11.81 -1.84
C THR A 709 2.45 10.35 -2.11
N GLY A 710 1.78 9.67 -1.17
CA GLY A 710 1.39 8.26 -1.29
C GLY A 710 2.56 7.28 -1.07
N THR A 711 3.74 7.80 -0.71
CA THR A 711 4.97 7.04 -0.47
C THR A 711 5.86 7.74 0.56
N ASN A 712 6.87 7.05 1.05
CA ASN A 712 7.75 7.56 2.11
C ASN A 712 9.02 8.20 1.54
N LEU A 713 9.72 8.96 2.38
CA LEU A 713 11.08 9.47 2.14
C LEU A 713 11.21 10.47 0.98
N MET A 714 10.13 11.16 0.63
CA MET A 714 10.20 12.26 -0.34
C MET A 714 10.66 13.55 0.36
N GLY A 715 11.44 14.35 -0.35
CA GLY A 715 11.82 15.70 0.06
C GLY A 715 11.06 16.78 -0.68
N VAL A 716 10.62 16.49 -1.92
CA VAL A 716 9.87 17.44 -2.76
C VAL A 716 8.75 16.71 -3.48
N TYR A 717 7.54 17.27 -3.40
CA TYR A 717 6.42 16.95 -4.28
C TYR A 717 5.68 18.24 -4.66
N GLN A 718 5.78 18.64 -5.92
CA GLN A 718 5.18 19.88 -6.41
C GLN A 718 4.91 19.79 -7.90
N GLY A 719 4.00 20.62 -8.41
CA GLY A 719 3.56 20.49 -9.78
C GLY A 719 2.49 21.46 -10.21
N ARG A 720 1.87 21.13 -11.35
CA ARG A 720 0.81 21.91 -11.98
C ARG A 720 -0.33 21.02 -12.45
N LEU A 721 -1.52 21.60 -12.48
CA LEU A 721 -2.73 21.02 -13.04
C LEU A 721 -3.33 21.95 -14.08
N LEU A 722 -3.78 21.39 -15.19
CA LEU A 722 -4.71 22.05 -16.11
C LEU A 722 -6.10 21.46 -15.86
N VAL A 723 -7.04 22.28 -15.40
CA VAL A 723 -8.39 21.85 -15.02
C VAL A 723 -9.41 22.56 -15.90
N ARG A 724 -10.36 21.83 -16.47
CA ARG A 724 -11.44 22.42 -17.27
C ARG A 724 -12.47 23.07 -16.38
N GLN A 725 -12.84 24.33 -16.67
CA GLN A 725 -13.78 25.08 -15.84
C GLN A 725 -15.21 24.49 -15.82
N ARG A 726 -15.71 24.00 -16.96
CA ARG A 726 -17.12 23.57 -17.10
C ARG A 726 -17.50 22.44 -16.15
N ASP A 727 -16.63 21.45 -15.98
CA ASP A 727 -16.91 20.21 -15.26
C ASP A 727 -15.79 19.80 -14.29
N HIS A 728 -14.77 20.64 -14.12
CA HIS A 728 -13.64 20.41 -13.22
C HIS A 728 -12.84 19.13 -13.55
N ALA A 729 -12.84 18.70 -14.82
CA ALA A 729 -11.99 17.61 -15.26
C ALA A 729 -10.51 18.06 -15.34
N VAL A 730 -9.60 17.27 -14.77
CA VAL A 730 -8.16 17.43 -14.96
C VAL A 730 -7.82 16.99 -16.39
N LEU A 731 -7.31 17.92 -17.19
CA LEU A 731 -6.84 17.69 -18.56
C LEU A 731 -5.35 17.34 -18.58
N ARG A 732 -4.58 17.89 -17.64
CA ARG A 732 -3.14 17.65 -17.52
C ARG A 732 -2.67 17.71 -16.08
N TYR A 733 -1.77 16.81 -15.72
CA TYR A 733 -1.03 16.78 -14.47
C TYR A 733 0.47 16.81 -14.78
N GLU A 734 1.21 17.67 -14.10
CA GLU A 734 2.67 17.71 -14.15
C GLU A 734 3.19 17.73 -12.72
N ALA A 735 4.15 16.86 -12.39
CA ALA A 735 4.75 16.85 -11.06
C ALA A 735 6.25 16.57 -11.09
N LEU A 736 6.94 17.16 -10.13
CA LEU A 736 8.31 16.87 -9.74
C LEU A 736 8.31 16.18 -8.38
N TRP A 737 8.98 15.04 -8.34
CA TRP A 737 9.26 14.26 -7.15
C TRP A 737 10.76 14.25 -6.90
N GLN A 738 11.18 14.42 -5.66
CA GLN A 738 12.57 14.25 -5.27
C GLN A 738 12.67 13.49 -3.96
N LEU A 739 13.58 12.51 -3.91
CA LEU A 739 13.90 11.77 -2.70
C LEU A 739 14.57 12.68 -1.66
N ASP A 740 14.19 12.53 -0.39
CA ASP A 740 14.98 13.03 0.72
C ASP A 740 16.22 12.14 0.89
N THR A 741 17.28 12.53 0.18
CA THR A 741 18.56 11.81 0.23
C THR A 741 19.17 11.81 1.63
N ALA A 742 18.91 12.80 2.48
CA ALA A 742 19.46 12.85 3.83
C ALA A 742 18.80 11.77 4.70
N ALA A 743 17.46 11.72 4.71
CA ALA A 743 16.68 10.72 5.43
C ALA A 743 16.97 9.30 4.92
N PHE A 744 16.94 9.09 3.60
CA PHE A 744 17.21 7.79 2.99
C PHE A 744 18.63 7.30 3.33
N ASN A 745 19.64 8.15 3.15
CA ASN A 745 21.02 7.75 3.40
C ASN A 745 21.30 7.54 4.89
N GLY A 746 20.60 8.26 5.78
CA GLY A 746 20.63 8.02 7.22
C GLY A 746 20.17 6.60 7.55
N ALA A 747 19.02 6.18 7.01
CA ALA A 747 18.51 4.82 7.16
C ALA A 747 19.46 3.77 6.58
N ALA A 748 20.01 4.01 5.38
CA ALA A 748 20.98 3.11 4.74
C ALA A 748 22.24 2.91 5.58
N ARG A 749 22.77 3.97 6.20
CA ARG A 749 23.94 3.86 7.08
C ARG A 749 23.63 3.14 8.38
N LYS A 750 22.47 3.42 8.99
CA LYS A 750 22.06 2.84 10.28
C LYS A 750 21.88 1.33 10.23
N ASN A 751 21.33 0.80 9.13
CA ASN A 751 20.99 -0.62 9.00
C ASN A 751 22.07 -1.48 8.36
N ARG A 752 23.18 -0.87 7.92
CA ARG A 752 24.22 -1.55 7.15
C ARG A 752 24.80 -2.74 7.91
N GLY A 753 24.75 -3.92 7.30
CA GLY A 753 25.35 -5.14 7.85
C GLY A 753 24.51 -5.83 8.91
N SER A 754 23.28 -5.37 9.17
CA SER A 754 22.35 -6.01 10.09
C SER A 754 21.72 -7.30 9.55
N GLN A 755 21.87 -7.59 8.24
CA GLN A 755 21.22 -8.71 7.54
C GLN A 755 19.68 -8.72 7.60
N SER A 756 19.09 -7.66 8.16
CA SER A 756 17.65 -7.45 8.27
C SER A 756 17.02 -7.11 6.91
N LEU A 757 15.68 -7.14 6.83
CA LEU A 757 14.95 -6.61 5.67
C LEU A 757 15.32 -5.15 5.38
N LYS A 758 15.59 -4.35 6.43
CA LYS A 758 15.95 -2.94 6.32
C LYS A 758 17.32 -2.76 5.65
N ASP A 759 18.28 -3.65 5.93
CA ASP A 759 19.59 -3.68 5.24
C ASP A 759 19.43 -3.94 3.72
N ARG A 760 18.47 -4.79 3.35
CA ARG A 760 18.16 -5.11 1.95
C ARG A 760 17.43 -3.97 1.23
N LEU A 761 16.52 -3.28 1.90
CA LEU A 761 15.74 -2.16 1.34
C LEU A 761 16.59 -0.89 1.17
N PHE A 762 17.51 -0.63 2.09
CA PHE A 762 18.40 0.54 2.07
C PHE A 762 19.83 0.16 1.70
N ASN A 763 19.96 -0.64 0.64
CA ASN A 763 21.24 -1.21 0.22
C ASN A 763 22.15 -0.22 -0.55
N GLN A 764 21.79 1.07 -0.62
CA GLN A 764 22.55 2.08 -1.37
C GLN A 764 22.37 3.47 -0.77
N THR A 765 23.17 4.42 -1.25
CA THR A 765 23.04 5.84 -0.91
C THR A 765 22.86 6.67 -2.17
N PHE A 766 22.02 7.69 -2.11
CA PHE A 766 21.72 8.60 -3.22
C PHE A 766 22.37 9.96 -3.01
N THR A 767 22.95 10.52 -4.07
CA THR A 767 23.34 11.94 -4.13
C THR A 767 22.25 12.78 -4.77
N ALA A 768 21.45 12.20 -5.67
CA ALA A 768 20.25 12.80 -6.22
C ALA A 768 19.31 11.71 -6.71
N ASP A 769 18.02 11.85 -6.47
CA ASP A 769 16.99 11.05 -7.10
C ASP A 769 15.78 11.95 -7.35
N ARG A 770 15.43 12.13 -8.63
CA ARG A 770 14.33 13.00 -9.04
C ARG A 770 13.58 12.43 -10.21
N THR A 771 12.28 12.71 -10.21
CA THR A 771 11.36 12.19 -11.20
C THR A 771 10.40 13.28 -11.66
N THR A 772 10.32 13.55 -12.96
CA THR A 772 9.24 14.33 -13.54
C THR A 772 8.18 13.40 -14.12
N HIS A 773 6.91 13.73 -13.89
CA HIS A 773 5.78 12.94 -14.35
C HIS A 773 4.75 13.86 -14.98
N VAL A 774 4.40 13.59 -16.22
CA VAL A 774 3.42 14.34 -16.99
C VAL A 774 2.33 13.38 -17.44
N VAL A 775 1.08 13.68 -17.10
CA VAL A 775 -0.08 12.90 -17.52
C VAL A 775 -1.05 13.80 -18.25
N ASP A 776 -1.36 13.43 -19.49
CA ASP A 776 -2.41 14.06 -20.28
C ASP A 776 -3.66 13.18 -20.24
N TYR A 777 -4.81 13.78 -19.95
CA TYR A 777 -6.10 13.11 -19.91
C TYR A 777 -6.91 13.42 -21.17
N ALA A 778 -7.73 12.47 -21.59
CA ALA A 778 -8.69 12.66 -22.66
C ALA A 778 -10.03 12.02 -22.32
N ARG A 779 -11.09 12.52 -22.95
CA ARG A 779 -12.43 11.96 -22.83
C ARG A 779 -12.55 10.74 -23.74
N GLY A 780 -12.90 9.60 -23.15
CA GLY A 780 -13.11 8.33 -23.84
C GLY A 780 -14.51 8.18 -24.43
N PRO A 781 -14.78 7.08 -25.15
CA PRO A 781 -16.06 6.81 -25.79
C PRO A 781 -17.24 6.71 -24.80
N ASN A 782 -16.97 6.29 -23.55
CA ASN A 782 -17.95 6.22 -22.47
C ASN A 782 -18.25 7.59 -21.82
N GLY A 783 -17.71 8.68 -22.37
CA GLY A 783 -17.86 10.04 -21.84
C GLY A 783 -17.02 10.35 -20.61
N ARG A 784 -16.26 9.39 -20.08
CA ARG A 784 -15.35 9.56 -18.93
C ARG A 784 -13.94 9.91 -19.38
N TYR A 785 -13.21 10.62 -18.55
CA TYR A 785 -11.80 10.94 -18.70
C TYR A 785 -10.93 9.74 -18.29
N TYR A 786 -9.85 9.54 -19.04
CA TYR A 786 -8.82 8.54 -18.75
C TYR A 786 -7.44 9.14 -19.02
N ALA A 787 -6.40 8.65 -18.33
CA ALA A 787 -5.02 8.99 -18.63
C ALA A 787 -4.69 8.52 -20.05
N ARG A 788 -4.54 9.41 -21.02
CA ARG A 788 -4.25 9.09 -22.42
C ARG A 788 -2.77 8.89 -22.67
N ARG A 789 -1.94 9.71 -22.02
CA ARG A 789 -0.48 9.67 -22.11
C ARG A 789 0.10 9.89 -20.71
N SER A 790 1.07 9.07 -20.32
CA SER A 790 1.86 9.27 -19.11
C SER A 790 3.34 9.21 -19.48
N VAL A 791 4.05 10.32 -19.28
CA VAL A 791 5.48 10.42 -19.54
C VAL A 791 6.22 10.61 -18.24
N GLY A 792 7.18 9.73 -18.05
CA GLY A 792 8.06 9.71 -16.91
C GLY A 792 9.51 9.93 -17.27
N GLN A 793 10.19 10.84 -16.59
CA GLN A 793 11.65 10.98 -16.70
C GLN A 793 12.29 10.97 -15.33
N THR A 794 13.21 10.04 -15.13
CA THR A 794 13.91 9.86 -13.85
C THR A 794 15.40 10.09 -14.05
N GLN A 795 16.00 10.73 -13.05
CA GLN A 795 17.45 10.85 -12.93
C GLN A 795 17.85 10.46 -11.52
N SER A 796 18.73 9.48 -11.41
CA SER A 796 19.18 8.92 -10.15
C SER A 796 20.70 8.78 -10.14
N ALA A 797 21.34 9.24 -9.07
CA ALA A 797 22.78 9.17 -8.89
C ALA A 797 23.09 8.77 -7.46
N GLY A 798 24.10 7.92 -7.28
CA GLY A 798 24.40 7.36 -5.97
C GLY A 798 25.55 6.37 -5.99
N ARG A 799 25.59 5.56 -4.93
CA ARG A 799 26.61 4.52 -4.74
C ARG A 799 26.06 3.37 -3.89
N GLY A 800 26.32 2.14 -4.33
CA GLY A 800 26.10 0.94 -3.52
C GLY A 800 27.35 0.55 -2.70
N PRO A 801 27.22 -0.21 -1.60
CA PRO A 801 28.33 -0.74 -0.82
C PRO A 801 29.32 -1.53 -1.69
N GLY A 802 30.60 -1.15 -1.65
CA GLY A 802 31.64 -1.81 -2.46
C GLY A 802 31.49 -1.65 -3.98
N LYS A 803 30.52 -0.86 -4.47
CA LYS A 803 30.25 -0.64 -5.90
C LYS A 803 30.76 0.72 -6.35
N ALA A 804 31.03 0.85 -7.66
CA ALA A 804 31.30 2.14 -8.29
C ALA A 804 30.07 3.06 -8.18
N PRO A 805 30.25 4.40 -8.22
CA PRO A 805 29.14 5.33 -8.35
C PRO A 805 28.27 4.99 -9.56
N PHE A 806 26.97 5.18 -9.43
CA PHE A 806 26.04 5.02 -10.53
C PHE A 806 25.42 6.37 -10.90
N TYR A 807 25.06 6.47 -12.18
CA TYR A 807 24.20 7.53 -12.70
C TYR A 807 23.24 6.88 -13.68
N TYR A 808 21.95 6.94 -13.40
CA TYR A 808 20.90 6.41 -14.25
C TYR A 808 19.97 7.50 -14.71
N GLN A 809 19.60 7.43 -15.98
CA GLN A 809 18.51 8.19 -16.56
C GLN A 809 17.52 7.21 -17.16
N SER A 810 16.24 7.37 -16.85
CA SER A 810 15.17 6.61 -17.50
C SER A 810 14.12 7.53 -18.12
N LEU A 811 13.54 7.07 -19.21
CA LEU A 811 12.36 7.62 -19.86
C LEU A 811 11.34 6.49 -19.98
N SER A 812 10.11 6.75 -19.56
CA SER A 812 8.96 5.86 -19.74
C SER A 812 7.85 6.66 -20.42
N GLU A 813 7.45 6.28 -21.62
CA GLU A 813 6.32 6.87 -22.33
C GLU A 813 5.21 5.84 -22.46
N LEU A 814 4.10 6.08 -21.80
CA LEU A 814 2.93 5.22 -21.78
C LEU A 814 1.79 5.91 -22.53
N PHE A 815 1.12 5.17 -23.41
CA PHE A 815 -0.04 5.61 -24.14
C PHE A 815 -1.17 4.61 -23.93
N PHE A 816 -2.33 5.10 -23.54
CA PHE A 816 -3.46 4.29 -23.14
C PHE A 816 -4.60 4.43 -24.13
N LYS A 817 -5.28 3.33 -24.40
CA LYS A 817 -6.48 3.26 -25.22
C LYS A 817 -7.51 2.38 -24.50
N PRO A 818 -8.60 2.97 -23.96
CA PRO A 818 -9.64 2.23 -23.25
C PRO A 818 -10.21 1.12 -24.13
N LEU A 819 -10.46 -0.02 -23.50
CA LEU A 819 -11.08 -1.17 -24.15
C LEU A 819 -12.58 -1.23 -23.79
N PRO A 820 -13.43 -1.81 -24.65
CA PRO A 820 -14.87 -1.87 -24.43
C PRO A 820 -15.31 -2.64 -23.18
N ASP A 821 -14.53 -3.63 -22.78
CA ASP A 821 -14.81 -4.50 -21.64
C ASP A 821 -13.53 -4.74 -20.81
N ALA A 822 -13.68 -4.86 -19.49
CA ALA A 822 -12.58 -5.08 -18.56
C ALA A 822 -11.94 -6.47 -18.72
N GLY A 823 -12.70 -7.46 -19.18
CA GLY A 823 -12.34 -8.86 -19.20
C GLY A 823 -12.47 -9.50 -17.81
N PRO A 824 -12.45 -10.84 -17.74
CA PRO A 824 -12.46 -11.54 -16.46
C PRO A 824 -11.24 -11.12 -15.61
N PRO A 825 -11.38 -11.07 -14.28
CA PRO A 825 -10.23 -10.87 -13.41
C PRO A 825 -9.20 -11.98 -13.64
N PRO A 826 -7.90 -11.69 -13.55
CA PRO A 826 -6.88 -12.72 -13.64
C PRO A 826 -7.08 -13.75 -12.51
N PRO A 827 -6.76 -15.03 -12.74
CA PRO A 827 -6.75 -16.01 -11.67
C PRO A 827 -5.81 -15.55 -10.55
N PRO A 828 -6.11 -15.86 -9.27
CA PRO A 828 -5.25 -15.49 -8.17
C PRO A 828 -3.83 -15.99 -8.43
N ALA A 829 -2.85 -15.09 -8.46
CA ALA A 829 -1.47 -15.48 -8.62
C ALA A 829 -1.08 -16.39 -7.43
N ALA A 830 -0.66 -17.62 -7.71
CA ALA A 830 -0.11 -18.49 -6.69
C ALA A 830 1.13 -17.79 -6.09
N LYS A 831 1.08 -17.46 -4.80
CA LYS A 831 2.23 -16.90 -4.10
C LYS A 831 3.27 -18.01 -3.94
N THR A 832 4.17 -18.15 -4.90
CA THR A 832 5.29 -19.09 -4.77
C THR A 832 6.34 -18.52 -3.82
N ASN A 833 6.83 -19.34 -2.90
CA ASN A 833 7.98 -19.01 -2.04
C ASN A 833 9.31 -19.18 -2.81
N GLY A 834 9.38 -18.64 -4.02
CA GLY A 834 10.55 -18.69 -4.90
C GLY A 834 10.95 -17.29 -5.38
N PRO A 835 12.12 -17.15 -6.02
CA PRO A 835 12.42 -15.92 -6.76
C PRO A 835 11.26 -15.62 -7.73
N PRO A 836 10.90 -14.34 -7.94
CA PRO A 836 9.79 -13.99 -8.82
C PRO A 836 9.94 -14.76 -10.13
N ALA A 837 8.89 -15.48 -10.51
CA ALA A 837 8.90 -16.27 -11.74
C ALA A 837 9.40 -15.36 -12.87
N ALA A 838 10.31 -15.89 -13.70
CA ALA A 838 10.80 -15.13 -14.84
C ALA A 838 9.58 -14.63 -15.62
N MET A 839 9.53 -13.32 -15.90
CA MET A 839 8.47 -12.73 -16.71
C MET A 839 8.31 -13.59 -17.97
N PRO A 840 7.09 -14.03 -18.31
CA PRO A 840 6.88 -14.85 -19.50
C PRO A 840 7.54 -14.19 -20.69
N GLU A 841 8.39 -14.92 -21.41
CA GLU A 841 9.06 -14.37 -22.57
C GLU A 841 8.02 -14.07 -23.64
N VAL A 842 7.87 -12.79 -23.98
CA VAL A 842 6.93 -12.36 -25.02
C VAL A 842 7.67 -12.40 -26.36
N PRO A 843 7.36 -13.34 -27.26
CA PRO A 843 8.10 -13.50 -28.50
C PRO A 843 7.95 -12.26 -29.40
N TYR A 844 9.04 -11.86 -30.03
CA TYR A 844 9.04 -10.78 -31.01
C TYR A 844 8.31 -11.21 -32.30
N ARG A 845 7.30 -10.43 -32.69
CA ARG A 845 6.47 -10.66 -33.88
C ARG A 845 6.66 -9.53 -34.90
N PRO A 846 7.57 -9.67 -35.88
CA PRO A 846 7.88 -8.59 -36.82
C PRO A 846 6.66 -8.11 -37.60
N GLU A 847 5.75 -9.01 -37.97
CA GLU A 847 4.50 -8.71 -38.67
C GLU A 847 3.60 -7.75 -37.88
N PHE A 848 3.54 -7.91 -36.55
CA PHE A 848 2.81 -6.98 -35.69
C PHE A 848 3.48 -5.61 -35.70
N TRP A 849 4.78 -5.54 -35.42
CA TRP A 849 5.50 -4.26 -35.27
C TRP A 849 5.65 -3.46 -36.56
N ASN A 850 5.64 -4.14 -37.71
CA ASN A 850 5.62 -3.52 -39.04
C ASN A 850 4.27 -2.87 -39.36
N ALA A 851 3.17 -3.43 -38.87
CA ALA A 851 1.82 -2.91 -39.08
C ALA A 851 1.33 -1.98 -37.94
N TYR A 852 1.92 -2.08 -36.75
CA TYR A 852 1.48 -1.36 -35.56
C TYR A 852 1.70 0.16 -35.69
N ARG A 853 0.62 0.92 -35.55
CA ARG A 853 0.67 2.39 -35.55
C ARG A 853 1.01 2.89 -34.15
N ARG A 854 2.28 3.28 -33.96
CA ARG A 854 2.77 3.83 -32.70
C ARG A 854 2.04 5.14 -32.35
N PRO A 855 1.40 5.24 -31.17
CA PRO A 855 0.64 6.44 -30.78
C PRO A 855 1.52 7.68 -30.54
N GLY A 856 2.83 7.50 -30.33
CA GLY A 856 3.83 8.58 -30.19
C GLY A 856 4.56 8.96 -31.49
N GLY A 857 4.25 8.32 -32.62
CA GLY A 857 5.00 8.47 -33.87
C GLY A 857 6.16 7.48 -34.01
N ALA A 858 6.98 7.66 -35.04
CA ALA A 858 8.12 6.77 -35.30
C ALA A 858 9.22 6.93 -34.23
N LEU A 859 9.80 5.80 -33.79
CA LEU A 859 10.98 5.82 -32.94
C LEU A 859 12.18 6.38 -33.71
N ALA A 860 13.05 7.12 -33.02
CA ALA A 860 14.28 7.58 -33.61
C ALA A 860 15.15 6.39 -34.03
N ALA A 861 15.73 6.43 -35.23
CA ALA A 861 16.59 5.34 -35.70
C ALA A 861 17.77 5.12 -34.74
N PRO A 862 18.12 3.87 -34.39
CA PRO A 862 19.31 3.61 -33.60
C PRO A 862 20.51 4.18 -34.35
N ALA A 863 21.33 4.97 -33.68
CA ALA A 863 22.57 5.48 -34.27
C ALA A 863 23.51 4.30 -34.56
N THR A 864 23.44 3.76 -35.78
CA THR A 864 24.42 2.80 -36.28
C THR A 864 25.72 3.56 -36.49
N ARG A 865 26.69 3.39 -35.60
CA ARG A 865 28.06 3.79 -35.87
C ARG A 865 28.65 2.84 -36.94
N PRO A 866 29.29 3.33 -38.02
CA PRO A 866 30.34 2.57 -38.67
C PRO A 866 31.53 2.36 -37.73
#